data_AF-A0A2D9T8X7-F1
#
_entry.id   AF-A0A2D9T8X7-F1
#
_cell.length_a   1.000
_cell.length_b   1.000
_cell.length_c   1.000
_cell.angle_alpha   90.00
_cell.angle_beta   90.00
_cell.angle_gamma   90.00
#
_symmetry.space_group_name_H-M   'P 1'
#
loop_
_entity.id
_entity.type
_entity.pdbx_description
1 polymer ?
#
loop_
_entity_poly.entity_id
_entity_poly.type
_entity_poly.pdbx_seq_one_letter_code
_entity_poly.pdbx_strand_id
1 'polypeptide(L)'
;MGRTEMGMSTFARGMALATLVALGACGRSNLDDYADGSTDPRPDGDVGECSFDPECDDGLVCNGREVCVANRCQPGPPIVCNDGVACTNDSCVEASGGCQSIPDSALCGPDEFCTPDGCEVVRCSSDAECDDRFVCNGREACSGGICRGGAPLRCDDGVDCTMDACSEAADGCTSTPVAARCDDGLFCNGAEVCTFGGCRPGPGLICDDGLTCSLDICDEATRSCDFVPLDRDGDTFPDGECGGGDCDDSDPSVNPSARERCFDGRDNDCNGLVDCEDPLCLREEPSCIDCAPETDPMLCLDGVDNDCDGLADCADPDCRAFPDICRCVPSDAGPLGEFLCANGLDDDCDGLRDCADPDCAGSPDCSCIPVAEIEIFCADGRDDDCNGRVDCADPSCAGSPECGCAPFEFDCFNGFDEDCDGLFDCRDPDCARLPECEMCEPRETRCGDFRDEDCDGFFDCEDSDCIGNPLCGCAPFEISCADGRDDDCDGFADCEDFDCSDDPACEVCTDRELNCRNGRDDDCDGLLDCADRDCLADMRCCRPTGPEQCGDGVDNDCDGFPDCADPDCVDDPICCVPRPERCGDGRDNDCNGLADCFDPACDDDPRCCVARPESCRNGADDDCDGLVDCDDSDCSMDPRCRFCAPFELCNNAIDDDCDGLADCDDMECATEPSCGGGCVPEECRNGRDDDCDGIIDCADPDCAGSVLCSICIAEICDLPLDEDCDGLIDCDDPDCATDPACAPVCFPEEVSCINGADDDCNGLVDCEDPGCSGDPSCCVPQPEDCSNGRDDDCDFATDCRDADCRFSPFCASDMGPPDMGPGDMGPPPTDMPPTPGEIGVAMCTNGADDDGDGRVDCADTDCSPFGPSGECCDGVDDDGDGFTDVFTCRCFSDADCAGVGDIDQVCYESTFSVCAPRCDFFGGDSFCQMIDPSLRCVRRGPRAGECVP
;
A
#
# COMPACT_ATOMS: atom_id res chain seq x y z
N MET A 1 33.74 1.66 -37.82
CA MET A 1 34.37 2.40 -38.95
C MET A 1 34.80 3.74 -38.38
N GLY A 2 36.10 3.95 -38.12
CA GLY A 2 36.96 4.76 -38.99
C GLY A 2 36.64 6.26 -38.84
N ARG A 3 37.30 7.03 -37.97
CA ARG A 3 38.68 7.56 -38.04
C ARG A 3 38.67 9.08 -38.32
N THR A 4 39.26 9.80 -37.36
CA THR A 4 40.23 10.90 -37.49
C THR A 4 39.86 12.19 -38.23
N GLU A 5 40.12 13.33 -37.55
CA GLU A 5 41.03 14.33 -38.10
C GLU A 5 42.03 14.85 -37.05
N MET A 6 43.30 14.83 -37.43
CA MET A 6 44.44 15.52 -36.81
C MET A 6 44.66 16.85 -37.53
N GLY A 7 45.29 17.82 -36.85
CA GLY A 7 46.01 18.93 -37.50
C GLY A 7 46.68 19.84 -36.47
N MET A 8 47.92 19.54 -36.04
CA MET A 8 49.19 20.07 -36.58
C MET A 8 49.66 21.43 -36.01
N SER A 9 50.96 21.40 -35.61
CA SER A 9 52.03 22.42 -35.76
C SER A 9 52.57 23.02 -34.45
N THR A 10 53.67 22.51 -33.89
CA THR A 10 55.11 22.75 -34.15
C THR A 10 55.73 24.10 -33.68
N PHE A 11 56.77 23.95 -32.84
CA PHE A 11 58.13 24.54 -32.89
C PHE A 11 58.69 25.24 -31.61
N ALA A 12 59.86 24.72 -31.18
CA ALA A 12 60.99 25.33 -30.46
C ALA A 12 60.79 25.69 -28.96
N ARG A 13 61.70 25.41 -28.01
CA ARG A 13 63.15 25.07 -28.01
C ARG A 13 63.53 24.70 -26.56
N GLY A 14 64.50 23.80 -26.35
CA GLY A 14 65.39 23.85 -25.18
C GLY A 14 65.63 22.54 -24.43
N MET A 15 66.71 21.83 -24.78
CA MET A 15 67.34 20.83 -23.90
C MET A 15 68.23 21.54 -22.87
N ALA A 16 68.05 21.25 -21.59
CA ALA A 16 69.11 21.24 -20.58
C ALA A 16 68.75 20.33 -19.39
N LEU A 17 69.45 19.19 -19.35
CA LEU A 17 69.86 18.32 -18.23
C LEU A 17 69.00 18.15 -16.96
N ALA A 18 68.74 16.87 -16.70
CA ALA A 18 68.10 16.24 -15.56
C ALA A 18 68.78 16.47 -14.20
N THR A 19 67.95 16.76 -13.20
CA THR A 19 67.99 16.14 -11.85
C THR A 19 66.63 16.39 -11.19
N LEU A 20 65.82 15.34 -11.01
CA LEU A 20 64.62 15.36 -10.19
C LEU A 20 64.51 13.98 -9.51
N VAL A 21 64.81 13.97 -8.22
CA VAL A 21 64.37 12.95 -7.28
C VAL A 21 63.03 13.46 -6.76
N ALA A 22 61.97 12.71 -7.00
CA ALA A 22 60.70 12.84 -6.31
C ALA A 22 60.06 11.44 -6.24
N LEU A 23 59.58 11.14 -5.05
CA LEU A 23 58.90 9.91 -4.68
C LEU A 23 57.58 9.75 -5.46
N GLY A 24 57.15 8.51 -5.61
CA GLY A 24 55.88 8.14 -6.23
C GLY A 24 55.76 6.62 -6.23
N ALA A 25 55.36 6.07 -5.09
CA ALA A 25 54.95 4.69 -4.94
C ALA A 25 53.51 4.54 -5.44
N CYS A 26 53.30 3.62 -6.38
CA CYS A 26 52.12 2.76 -6.49
C CYS A 26 52.73 1.36 -6.57
N GLY A 27 52.38 0.36 -5.76
CA GLY A 27 51.05 -0.06 -5.33
C GLY A 27 51.05 -1.55 -5.63
N ARG A 28 51.31 -2.37 -4.61
CA ARG A 28 51.04 -3.82 -4.66
C ARG A 28 50.40 -4.18 -3.34
N SER A 29 49.12 -4.51 -3.47
CA SER A 29 48.29 -5.22 -2.52
C SER A 29 49.02 -6.46 -1.98
N ASN A 30 48.86 -6.65 -0.68
CA ASN A 30 49.04 -7.93 0.00
C ASN A 30 47.94 -8.91 -0.46
N LEU A 31 48.17 -10.19 -0.11
CA LEU A 31 47.36 -11.39 -0.35
C LEU A 31 47.64 -12.10 -1.69
N ASP A 32 48.47 -13.15 -1.62
CA ASP A 32 47.98 -14.54 -1.64
C ASP A 32 49.14 -15.50 -1.32
N ASP A 33 49.11 -16.04 -0.09
CA ASP A 33 49.90 -17.19 0.33
C ASP A 33 49.28 -18.46 -0.30
N TYR A 34 49.88 -19.00 -1.36
CA TYR A 34 49.51 -20.31 -1.87
C TYR A 34 50.16 -21.42 -1.05
N ALA A 35 49.35 -22.00 -0.17
CA ALA A 35 49.56 -23.31 0.44
C ALA A 35 48.55 -24.32 -0.14
N ASP A 36 48.71 -24.71 -1.40
CA ASP A 36 48.11 -25.95 -1.90
C ASP A 36 49.03 -26.67 -2.91
N GLY A 37 49.11 -27.99 -2.77
CA GLY A 37 49.96 -28.85 -3.60
C GLY A 37 49.32 -29.17 -4.94
N SER A 38 49.05 -28.16 -5.77
CA SER A 38 48.49 -28.38 -7.12
C SER A 38 49.57 -28.83 -8.11
N THR A 39 49.36 -30.02 -8.70
CA THR A 39 50.00 -30.42 -9.96
C THR A 39 49.01 -30.18 -11.11
N ASP A 40 48.87 -28.93 -11.56
CA ASP A 40 48.48 -28.62 -12.94
C ASP A 40 49.04 -27.25 -13.36
N PRO A 41 49.48 -27.08 -14.62
CA PRO A 41 50.18 -25.88 -15.07
C PRO A 41 49.18 -24.76 -15.38
N ARG A 42 49.48 -23.55 -14.90
CA ARG A 42 48.74 -22.32 -15.23
C ARG A 42 48.37 -22.25 -16.73
N PRO A 43 47.11 -21.96 -17.09
CA PRO A 43 46.72 -21.61 -18.43
C PRO A 43 46.87 -20.09 -18.64
N ASP A 44 48.03 -19.52 -18.36
CA ASP A 44 48.36 -18.16 -18.81
C ASP A 44 49.80 -18.13 -19.33
N GLY A 45 49.89 -18.07 -20.65
CA GLY A 45 51.11 -18.17 -21.43
C GLY A 45 51.93 -16.89 -21.49
N ASP A 46 52.32 -16.31 -20.35
CA ASP A 46 53.36 -15.28 -20.32
C ASP A 46 54.68 -15.86 -19.85
N VAL A 47 55.48 -16.30 -20.82
CA VAL A 47 56.89 -16.59 -20.60
C VAL A 47 57.59 -15.25 -20.39
N GLY A 48 57.83 -14.89 -19.13
CA GLY A 48 58.60 -13.71 -18.77
C GLY A 48 59.90 -13.68 -19.56
N GLU A 49 60.09 -12.63 -20.36
CA GLU A 49 61.35 -12.40 -21.05
C GLU A 49 62.45 -12.18 -20.01
N CYS A 50 63.49 -13.02 -20.03
CA CYS A 50 64.63 -12.89 -19.15
C CYS A 50 65.88 -12.48 -19.92
N SER A 51 66.79 -11.78 -19.26
CA SER A 51 68.09 -11.37 -19.80
C SER A 51 69.26 -12.05 -19.08
N PHE A 52 69.08 -12.49 -17.84
CA PHE A 52 70.05 -13.28 -17.06
C PHE A 52 69.35 -14.10 -15.96
N ASP A 53 69.95 -15.24 -15.55
CA ASP A 53 69.33 -16.27 -14.70
C ASP A 53 68.58 -15.81 -13.42
N PRO A 54 69.06 -14.82 -12.63
CA PRO A 54 68.36 -14.32 -11.45
C PRO A 54 66.99 -13.66 -11.71
N GLU A 55 66.70 -13.28 -12.96
CA GLU A 55 65.38 -12.75 -13.34
C GLU A 55 64.34 -13.87 -13.51
N CYS A 56 64.77 -15.13 -13.45
CA CYS A 56 63.93 -16.31 -13.57
C CYS A 56 63.64 -17.01 -12.25
N ASP A 57 64.14 -16.50 -11.12
CA ASP A 57 63.93 -17.09 -9.81
C ASP A 57 62.45 -17.00 -9.45
N ASP A 58 61.75 -18.13 -9.48
CA ASP A 58 60.34 -18.24 -9.14
C ASP A 58 60.11 -18.44 -7.63
N GLY A 59 61.21 -18.42 -6.84
CA GLY A 59 61.18 -18.61 -5.39
C GLY A 59 61.03 -20.06 -4.95
N LEU A 60 60.95 -21.02 -5.89
CA LEU A 60 60.86 -22.45 -5.60
C LEU A 60 62.25 -23.09 -5.74
N VAL A 61 62.68 -23.76 -4.68
CA VAL A 61 64.01 -24.37 -4.56
C VAL A 61 64.01 -25.82 -5.03
N CYS A 62 62.89 -26.55 -4.92
CA CYS A 62 62.84 -27.99 -5.19
C CYS A 62 62.71 -28.39 -6.66
N ASN A 63 62.09 -27.54 -7.48
CA ASN A 63 62.08 -27.69 -8.95
C ASN A 63 63.46 -27.37 -9.56
N GLY A 64 64.35 -26.73 -8.80
CA GLY A 64 65.75 -26.52 -9.10
C GLY A 64 66.00 -25.23 -9.88
N ARG A 65 67.02 -24.48 -9.45
CA ARG A 65 67.38 -23.15 -9.94
C ARG A 65 67.22 -22.95 -11.45
N GLU A 66 66.35 -22.00 -11.80
CA GLU A 66 65.97 -21.63 -13.16
C GLU A 66 67.13 -20.97 -13.89
N VAL A 67 67.18 -21.20 -15.20
CA VAL A 67 68.18 -20.61 -16.08
C VAL A 67 67.50 -19.88 -17.22
N CYS A 68 68.05 -18.72 -17.57
CA CYS A 68 67.55 -17.94 -18.69
C CYS A 68 68.12 -18.51 -20.00
N VAL A 69 67.29 -19.19 -20.78
CA VAL A 69 67.70 -19.79 -22.06
C VAL A 69 66.90 -19.15 -23.20
N ALA A 70 67.60 -18.36 -24.02
CA ALA A 70 67.03 -17.69 -25.19
C ALA A 70 65.81 -16.80 -24.85
N ASN A 71 65.99 -15.90 -23.88
CA ASN A 71 64.97 -14.98 -23.36
C ASN A 71 63.72 -15.65 -22.79
N ARG A 72 63.88 -16.89 -22.29
CA ARG A 72 62.80 -17.62 -21.61
C ARG A 72 63.37 -18.32 -20.39
N CYS A 73 62.66 -18.20 -19.29
CA CYS A 73 62.99 -18.93 -18.07
C CYS A 73 62.68 -20.41 -18.26
N GLN A 74 63.66 -21.27 -17.93
CA GLN A 74 63.48 -22.71 -17.90
C GLN A 74 63.84 -23.23 -16.51
N PRO A 75 62.98 -24.06 -15.89
CA PRO A 75 63.28 -24.68 -14.61
C PRO A 75 64.49 -25.61 -14.74
N GLY A 76 65.29 -25.66 -13.66
CA GLY A 76 66.44 -26.54 -13.56
C GLY A 76 66.03 -28.00 -13.37
N PRO A 77 67.01 -28.92 -13.26
CA PRO A 77 66.74 -30.26 -12.78
C PRO A 77 66.38 -30.24 -11.29
N PRO A 78 65.34 -30.99 -10.86
CA PRO A 78 64.89 -30.99 -9.48
C PRO A 78 65.96 -31.53 -8.53
N ILE A 79 65.96 -31.01 -7.29
CA ILE A 79 66.93 -31.40 -6.27
C ILE A 79 66.64 -32.84 -5.80
N VAL A 80 67.68 -33.69 -5.76
CA VAL A 80 67.59 -35.06 -5.25
C VAL A 80 68.07 -35.09 -3.80
N CYS A 81 67.17 -35.42 -2.88
CA CYS A 81 67.40 -35.27 -1.43
C CYS A 81 67.82 -36.53 -0.67
N ASN A 82 68.07 -37.65 -1.35
CA ASN A 82 68.39 -38.90 -0.68
C ASN A 82 69.73 -38.82 0.09
N ASP A 83 69.70 -39.04 1.41
CA ASP A 83 70.88 -38.93 2.28
C ASP A 83 71.65 -40.26 2.44
N GLY A 84 71.11 -41.34 1.88
CA GLY A 84 71.68 -42.69 1.89
C GLY A 84 71.38 -43.50 3.15
N VAL A 85 70.56 -42.99 4.07
CA VAL A 85 70.06 -43.72 5.24
C VAL A 85 68.72 -44.37 4.86
N ALA A 86 68.57 -45.68 5.04
CA ALA A 86 67.41 -46.41 4.52
C ALA A 86 66.10 -46.15 5.28
N CYS A 87 66.18 -45.52 6.45
CA CYS A 87 65.06 -45.26 7.34
C CYS A 87 64.76 -43.76 7.51
N THR A 88 65.35 -42.90 6.68
CA THR A 88 64.98 -41.48 6.59
C THR A 88 63.96 -41.30 5.48
N ASN A 89 62.96 -40.46 5.75
CA ASN A 89 62.10 -39.93 4.71
C ASN A 89 62.77 -38.68 4.14
N ASP A 90 63.39 -38.85 2.98
CA ASP A 90 64.15 -37.82 2.29
C ASP A 90 63.24 -37.07 1.30
N SER A 91 62.90 -35.82 1.62
CA SER A 91 62.02 -34.99 0.79
C SER A 91 62.59 -33.59 0.61
N CYS A 92 62.29 -32.97 -0.54
CA CYS A 92 62.58 -31.56 -0.73
C CYS A 92 61.39 -30.74 -0.22
N VAL A 93 61.65 -29.77 0.68
CA VAL A 93 60.61 -28.95 1.32
C VAL A 93 60.95 -27.47 1.13
N GLU A 94 60.09 -26.76 0.39
CA GLU A 94 60.28 -25.35 0.04
C GLU A 94 60.41 -24.44 1.27
N ALA A 95 59.58 -24.65 2.29
CA ALA A 95 59.60 -23.88 3.53
C ALA A 95 60.94 -23.95 4.30
N SER A 96 61.73 -25.02 4.10
CA SER A 96 63.05 -25.18 4.71
C SER A 96 64.21 -24.77 3.81
N GLY A 97 63.92 -24.34 2.58
CA GLY A 97 64.89 -23.91 1.59
C GLY A 97 65.76 -25.04 1.02
N GLY A 98 65.27 -26.29 1.00
CA GLY A 98 65.98 -27.41 0.38
C GLY A 98 65.62 -28.79 0.93
N CYS A 99 66.61 -29.69 0.92
CA CYS A 99 66.42 -31.08 1.33
C CYS A 99 66.29 -31.24 2.83
N GLN A 100 65.24 -31.95 3.24
CA GLN A 100 65.00 -32.37 4.61
C GLN A 100 64.97 -33.91 4.65
N SER A 101 65.78 -34.48 5.55
CA SER A 101 65.84 -35.91 5.83
C SER A 101 65.34 -36.15 7.25
N ILE A 102 64.10 -36.64 7.37
CA ILE A 102 63.45 -36.86 8.67
C ILE A 102 63.58 -38.36 9.04
N PRO A 103 64.19 -38.72 10.18
CA PRO A 103 64.23 -40.10 10.64
C PRO A 103 62.82 -40.67 10.83
N ASP A 104 62.54 -41.84 10.25
CA ASP A 104 61.27 -42.56 10.40
C ASP A 104 61.54 -44.02 10.82
N SER A 105 61.34 -44.29 12.12
CA SER A 105 61.49 -45.62 12.71
C SER A 105 60.46 -46.64 12.20
N ALA A 106 59.37 -46.22 11.54
CA ALA A 106 58.40 -47.13 10.93
C ALA A 106 58.96 -47.84 9.67
N LEU A 107 60.01 -47.28 9.06
CA LEU A 107 60.73 -47.88 7.94
C LEU A 107 61.71 -48.98 8.37
N CYS A 108 61.90 -49.16 9.68
CA CYS A 108 62.76 -50.19 10.27
C CYS A 108 62.02 -51.49 10.59
N GLY A 109 62.78 -52.56 10.84
CA GLY A 109 62.20 -53.83 11.29
C GLY A 109 61.53 -53.71 12.66
N PRO A 110 60.68 -54.68 13.05
CA PRO A 110 60.10 -54.70 14.39
C PRO A 110 61.20 -54.69 15.46
N ASP A 111 61.07 -53.78 16.44
CA ASP A 111 62.02 -53.52 17.52
C ASP A 111 63.34 -52.80 17.10
N GLU A 112 63.39 -52.16 15.92
CA GLU A 112 64.52 -51.33 15.43
C GLU A 112 64.09 -49.85 15.26
N PHE A 113 64.99 -48.91 15.59
CA PHE A 113 64.79 -47.46 15.51
C PHE A 113 65.71 -46.85 14.47
N CYS A 114 65.26 -45.78 13.80
CA CYS A 114 66.10 -45.07 12.86
C CYS A 114 67.16 -44.22 13.58
N THR A 115 68.42 -44.53 13.34
CA THR A 115 69.59 -43.78 13.85
C THR A 115 70.36 -43.17 12.68
N PRO A 116 71.31 -42.24 12.92
CA PRO A 116 72.17 -41.71 11.85
C PRO A 116 72.97 -42.77 11.09
N ASP A 117 73.14 -43.99 11.65
CA ASP A 117 73.81 -45.12 11.02
C ASP A 117 72.83 -46.14 10.37
N GLY A 118 71.51 -45.89 10.45
CA GLY A 118 70.44 -46.76 9.94
C GLY A 118 69.57 -47.38 11.04
N CYS A 119 68.84 -48.44 10.72
CA CYS A 119 67.96 -49.15 11.66
C CYS A 119 68.77 -49.93 12.71
N GLU A 120 68.59 -49.61 13.99
CA GLU A 120 69.29 -50.27 15.10
C GLU A 120 68.37 -50.62 16.28
N VAL A 121 68.66 -51.73 16.96
CA VAL A 121 67.91 -52.16 18.17
C VAL A 121 68.42 -51.41 19.41
N VAL A 122 67.57 -50.57 19.99
CA VAL A 122 67.89 -49.79 21.21
C VAL A 122 67.47 -50.57 22.47
N ARG A 123 68.41 -50.73 23.42
CA ARG A 123 68.19 -51.42 24.70
C ARG A 123 67.90 -50.43 25.81
N CYS A 124 66.96 -50.78 26.70
CA CYS A 124 66.51 -49.92 27.79
C CYS A 124 66.42 -50.66 29.13
N SER A 125 66.49 -49.89 30.21
CA SER A 125 66.18 -50.34 31.58
C SER A 125 64.99 -49.61 32.21
N SER A 126 64.53 -48.53 31.59
CA SER A 126 63.35 -47.74 31.96
C SER A 126 62.74 -47.05 30.74
N ASP A 127 61.45 -46.68 30.81
CA ASP A 127 60.74 -46.04 29.70
C ASP A 127 61.37 -44.69 29.29
N ALA A 128 62.01 -43.98 30.23
CA ALA A 128 62.69 -42.71 29.95
C ALA A 128 63.93 -42.85 29.05
N GLU A 129 64.45 -44.07 28.88
CA GLU A 129 65.57 -44.36 27.97
C GLU A 129 65.11 -44.64 26.55
N CYS A 130 63.80 -44.75 26.32
CA CYS A 130 63.19 -45.04 25.03
C CYS A 130 62.58 -43.83 24.34
N ASP A 131 62.44 -42.71 25.06
CA ASP A 131 61.92 -41.45 24.55
C ASP A 131 62.85 -40.91 23.45
N ASP A 132 62.40 -41.05 22.21
CA ASP A 132 63.11 -40.57 21.02
C ASP A 132 62.80 -39.09 20.72
N ARG A 133 61.96 -38.45 21.55
CA ARG A 133 61.45 -37.07 21.44
C ARG A 133 60.60 -36.81 20.21
N PHE A 134 60.09 -37.87 19.57
CA PHE A 134 59.05 -37.77 18.58
C PHE A 134 57.72 -38.15 19.25
N VAL A 135 56.77 -37.23 19.29
CA VAL A 135 55.51 -37.39 20.03
C VAL A 135 54.42 -38.03 19.17
N CYS A 136 54.50 -37.88 17.84
CA CYS A 136 53.44 -38.26 16.90
C CYS A 136 53.41 -39.76 16.59
N ASN A 137 54.55 -40.42 16.65
CA ASN A 137 54.65 -41.88 16.57
C ASN A 137 54.21 -42.59 17.87
N GLY A 138 54.00 -41.82 18.94
CA GLY A 138 53.46 -42.25 20.22
C GLY A 138 54.52 -42.68 21.22
N ARG A 139 54.35 -42.24 22.47
CA ARG A 139 55.31 -42.44 23.57
C ARG A 139 55.79 -43.88 23.75
N GLU A 140 57.11 -44.06 23.64
CA GLU A 140 57.76 -45.36 23.71
C GLU A 140 57.79 -45.93 25.14
N ALA A 141 57.69 -47.25 25.24
CA ALA A 141 57.78 -47.97 26.50
C ALA A 141 58.88 -49.03 26.46
N CYS A 142 59.59 -49.19 27.58
CA CYS A 142 60.60 -50.21 27.76
C CYS A 142 59.93 -51.54 28.12
N SER A 143 59.79 -52.42 27.12
CA SER A 143 59.13 -53.72 27.30
C SER A 143 60.11 -54.86 27.08
N GLY A 144 60.48 -55.56 28.16
CA GLY A 144 61.40 -56.71 28.08
C GLY A 144 62.87 -56.33 27.83
N GLY A 145 63.27 -55.10 28.15
CA GLY A 145 64.65 -54.60 28.00
C GLY A 145 64.96 -54.02 26.60
N ILE A 146 63.92 -53.83 25.78
CA ILE A 146 63.97 -53.29 24.42
C ILE A 146 62.89 -52.21 24.32
N CYS A 147 63.20 -51.11 23.64
CA CYS A 147 62.24 -50.03 23.41
C CYS A 147 61.20 -50.44 22.37
N ARG A 148 59.94 -50.11 22.62
CA ARG A 148 58.83 -50.32 21.68
C ARG A 148 58.08 -49.02 21.46
N GLY A 149 57.80 -48.72 20.19
CA GLY A 149 56.98 -47.57 19.78
C GLY A 149 55.57 -47.61 20.37
N GLY A 150 55.04 -46.42 20.69
CA GLY A 150 53.67 -46.24 21.15
C GLY A 150 52.65 -46.34 20.00
N ALA A 151 51.38 -46.08 20.33
CA ALA A 151 50.35 -45.90 19.31
C ALA A 151 50.39 -44.46 18.81
N PRO A 152 50.25 -44.21 17.48
CA PRO A 152 50.27 -42.86 16.93
C PRO A 152 49.23 -41.95 17.59
N LEU A 153 49.62 -40.69 17.79
CA LEU A 153 48.74 -39.68 18.38
C LEU A 153 47.58 -39.37 17.42
N ARG A 154 46.33 -39.50 17.86
CA ARG A 154 45.14 -39.11 17.09
C ARG A 154 44.81 -37.67 17.40
N CYS A 155 44.81 -36.83 16.36
CA CYS A 155 44.68 -35.38 16.48
C CYS A 155 43.37 -34.80 15.99
N ASP A 156 42.40 -35.67 15.67
CA ASP A 156 41.05 -35.29 15.25
C ASP A 156 40.37 -34.45 16.35
N ASP A 157 40.11 -33.17 16.06
CA ASP A 157 39.48 -32.23 16.99
C ASP A 157 37.95 -32.23 16.88
N GLY A 158 37.39 -32.98 15.93
CA GLY A 158 35.96 -33.10 15.68
C GLY A 158 35.34 -31.91 14.94
N VAL A 159 36.15 -31.01 14.35
CA VAL A 159 35.69 -29.89 13.53
C VAL A 159 36.00 -30.19 12.05
N ASP A 160 34.97 -30.47 11.26
CA ASP A 160 35.15 -31.02 9.89
C ASP A 160 35.97 -30.12 8.93
N CYS A 161 36.05 -28.82 9.20
CA CYS A 161 36.78 -27.85 8.38
C CYS A 161 38.22 -27.58 8.80
N THR A 162 38.72 -28.23 9.86
CA THR A 162 40.12 -28.14 10.26
C THR A 162 40.95 -29.21 9.55
N MET A 163 42.19 -28.87 9.25
CA MET A 163 43.21 -29.86 8.93
C MET A 163 43.98 -30.22 10.19
N ASP A 164 43.62 -31.36 10.75
CA ASP A 164 44.26 -31.93 11.92
C ASP A 164 45.52 -32.71 11.54
N ALA A 165 46.65 -32.26 12.07
CA ALA A 165 47.93 -32.91 11.89
C ALA A 165 48.65 -33.05 13.23
N CYS A 166 49.42 -34.12 13.39
CA CYS A 166 50.39 -34.18 14.47
C CYS A 166 51.69 -33.54 14.01
N SER A 167 52.17 -32.55 14.77
CA SER A 167 53.39 -31.81 14.46
C SER A 167 54.43 -32.01 15.56
N GLU A 168 55.56 -32.60 15.18
CA GLU A 168 56.73 -32.77 16.06
C GLU A 168 57.33 -31.43 16.48
N ALA A 169 57.19 -30.39 15.65
CA ALA A 169 57.65 -29.04 15.98
C ALA A 169 56.78 -28.36 17.04
N ALA A 170 55.49 -28.72 17.11
CA ALA A 170 54.54 -28.23 18.11
C ALA A 170 54.47 -29.13 19.35
N ASP A 171 55.22 -30.24 19.37
CA ASP A 171 55.21 -31.26 20.44
C ASP A 171 53.78 -31.77 20.72
N GLY A 172 52.96 -31.92 19.66
CA GLY A 172 51.59 -32.40 19.78
C GLY A 172 50.71 -32.17 18.54
N CYS A 173 49.39 -32.18 18.75
CA CYS A 173 48.40 -31.96 17.70
C CYS A 173 48.27 -30.48 17.35
N THR A 174 48.17 -30.20 16.05
CA THR A 174 47.88 -28.89 15.49
C THR A 174 46.67 -29.00 14.58
N SER A 175 45.71 -28.11 14.78
CA SER A 175 44.48 -28.03 14.00
C SER A 175 44.48 -26.68 13.29
N THR A 176 44.52 -26.70 11.96
CA THR A 176 44.57 -25.46 11.15
C THR A 176 43.23 -25.28 10.45
N PRO A 177 42.48 -24.19 10.68
CA PRO A 177 41.25 -23.90 9.97
C PRO A 177 41.50 -23.79 8.46
N VAL A 178 40.64 -24.42 7.64
CA VAL A 178 40.72 -24.34 6.17
C VAL A 178 39.36 -23.99 5.60
N ALA A 179 39.19 -22.70 5.28
CA ALA A 179 37.96 -22.14 4.69
C ALA A 179 37.48 -22.91 3.45
N ALA A 180 38.37 -23.36 2.57
CA ALA A 180 38.02 -24.12 1.36
C ALA A 180 37.35 -25.49 1.62
N ARG A 181 37.35 -25.99 2.86
CA ARG A 181 36.59 -27.19 3.25
C ARG A 181 35.14 -26.89 3.61
N CYS A 182 34.80 -25.61 3.71
CA CYS A 182 33.47 -25.11 4.04
C CYS A 182 32.68 -24.65 2.82
N ASP A 183 33.26 -24.69 1.62
CA ASP A 183 32.57 -24.33 0.39
C ASP A 183 31.32 -25.20 0.21
N ASP A 184 30.16 -24.58 0.36
CA ASP A 184 28.84 -25.19 0.21
C ASP A 184 28.33 -25.07 -1.24
N GLY A 185 29.12 -24.45 -2.12
CA GLY A 185 28.81 -24.23 -3.53
C GLY A 185 27.93 -23.02 -3.79
N LEU A 186 27.46 -22.31 -2.76
CA LEU A 186 26.67 -21.10 -2.88
C LEU A 186 27.60 -19.88 -3.07
N PHE A 187 27.23 -18.98 -3.97
CA PHE A 187 27.97 -17.79 -4.38
C PHE A 187 27.48 -16.55 -3.64
N CYS A 188 26.16 -16.41 -3.47
CA CYS A 188 25.55 -15.20 -2.92
C CYS A 188 25.67 -15.05 -1.40
N ASN A 189 25.85 -16.14 -0.66
CA ASN A 189 26.06 -16.11 0.80
C ASN A 189 27.52 -15.84 1.21
N GLY A 190 28.40 -15.54 0.25
CA GLY A 190 29.77 -15.16 0.51
C GLY A 190 30.73 -16.34 0.61
N ALA A 191 32.00 -16.03 0.93
CA ALA A 191 33.04 -17.05 1.03
C ALA A 191 33.13 -17.62 2.45
N GLU A 192 32.95 -18.93 2.56
CA GLU A 192 32.74 -19.59 3.85
C GLU A 192 33.99 -19.63 4.72
N VAL A 193 33.80 -19.34 6.00
CA VAL A 193 34.88 -19.25 6.98
C VAL A 193 34.84 -20.42 7.95
N CYS A 194 35.98 -21.08 8.11
CA CYS A 194 36.13 -22.11 9.12
C CYS A 194 36.35 -21.45 10.49
N THR A 195 35.34 -21.56 11.36
CA THR A 195 35.39 -21.04 12.73
C THR A 195 35.65 -22.18 13.73
N PHE A 196 35.87 -21.83 15.01
CA PHE A 196 36.03 -22.83 16.07
C PHE A 196 34.78 -23.72 16.26
N GLY A 197 33.62 -23.30 15.76
CA GLY A 197 32.37 -24.07 15.78
C GLY A 197 32.09 -24.87 14.49
N GLY A 198 33.00 -24.88 13.52
CA GLY A 198 32.77 -25.46 12.19
C GLY A 198 32.58 -24.40 11.11
N CYS A 199 32.10 -24.85 9.95
CA CYS A 199 31.82 -23.98 8.81
C CYS A 199 30.70 -23.01 9.12
N ARG A 200 30.93 -21.74 8.81
CA ARG A 200 29.91 -20.71 8.84
C ARG A 200 29.94 -19.92 7.53
N PRO A 201 28.76 -19.45 7.09
CA PRO A 201 28.71 -18.54 5.98
C PRO A 201 29.56 -17.30 6.20
N GLY A 202 30.23 -16.85 5.14
CA GLY A 202 30.85 -15.56 5.10
C GLY A 202 29.82 -14.43 5.14
N PRO A 203 30.26 -13.16 5.21
CA PRO A 203 29.37 -12.05 4.92
C PRO A 203 28.89 -12.19 3.47
N GLY A 204 27.56 -12.11 3.27
CA GLY A 204 26.93 -12.22 1.96
C GLY A 204 27.49 -11.25 0.93
N LEU A 205 27.44 -11.65 -0.34
CA LEU A 205 27.86 -10.79 -1.44
C LEU A 205 26.83 -9.66 -1.62
N ILE A 206 27.21 -8.43 -1.28
CA ILE A 206 26.38 -7.26 -1.53
C ILE A 206 26.53 -6.91 -3.02
N CYS A 207 25.49 -7.23 -3.78
CA CYS A 207 25.31 -6.74 -5.13
C CYS A 207 24.64 -5.38 -5.01
N ASP A 208 25.44 -4.31 -5.07
CA ASP A 208 24.97 -2.93 -5.11
C ASP A 208 25.81 -2.20 -6.17
N ASP A 209 25.19 -1.71 -7.24
CA ASP A 209 25.91 -0.93 -8.26
C ASP A 209 25.93 0.59 -7.98
N GLY A 210 25.31 1.01 -6.88
CA GLY A 210 25.21 2.39 -6.42
C GLY A 210 24.23 3.24 -7.22
N LEU A 211 23.38 2.64 -8.06
CA LEU A 211 22.30 3.32 -8.78
C LEU A 211 20.96 3.03 -8.08
N THR A 212 20.22 4.09 -7.74
CA THR A 212 18.90 3.99 -7.11
C THR A 212 17.81 3.43 -8.03
N CYS A 213 18.11 3.27 -9.32
CA CYS A 213 17.18 2.90 -10.39
C CYS A 213 17.43 1.49 -10.93
N SER A 214 18.11 0.65 -10.15
CA SER A 214 18.29 -0.77 -10.43
C SER A 214 17.86 -1.62 -9.24
N LEU A 215 17.26 -2.76 -9.54
CA LEU A 215 17.14 -3.84 -8.59
C LEU A 215 18.36 -4.74 -8.75
N ASP A 216 19.11 -4.86 -7.65
CA ASP A 216 20.42 -5.50 -7.66
C ASP A 216 20.28 -6.93 -7.13
N ILE A 217 20.30 -7.89 -8.06
CA ILE A 217 20.01 -9.29 -7.78
C ILE A 217 21.31 -10.09 -7.81
N CYS A 218 21.54 -10.86 -6.75
CA CYS A 218 22.56 -11.90 -6.77
C CYS A 218 21.98 -13.21 -7.33
N ASP A 219 22.46 -13.63 -8.50
CA ASP A 219 22.02 -14.88 -9.16
C ASP A 219 23.04 -16.01 -8.88
N GLU A 220 22.56 -17.04 -8.18
CA GLU A 220 23.33 -18.22 -7.81
C GLU A 220 23.63 -19.16 -8.99
N ALA A 221 22.72 -19.24 -9.96
CA ALA A 221 22.84 -20.10 -11.12
C ALA A 221 23.89 -19.57 -12.11
N THR A 222 23.95 -18.26 -12.29
CA THR A 222 24.95 -17.59 -13.15
C THR A 222 26.23 -17.22 -12.40
N ARG A 223 26.17 -17.17 -11.06
CA ARG A 223 27.25 -16.71 -10.17
C ARG A 223 27.65 -15.27 -10.51
N SER A 224 26.66 -14.39 -10.68
CA SER A 224 26.84 -12.96 -10.98
C SER A 224 25.91 -12.06 -10.16
N CYS A 225 26.33 -10.80 -10.01
CA CYS A 225 25.44 -9.71 -9.66
C CYS A 225 24.83 -9.18 -10.96
N ASP A 226 23.52 -9.32 -11.09
CA ASP A 226 22.75 -8.85 -12.22
C ASP A 226 21.96 -7.60 -11.77
N PHE A 227 22.04 -6.55 -12.59
CA PHE A 227 21.40 -5.27 -12.31
C PHE A 227 20.28 -5.10 -13.33
N VAL A 228 19.04 -5.26 -12.87
CA VAL A 228 17.85 -5.08 -13.73
C VAL A 228 17.25 -3.71 -13.46
N PRO A 229 16.70 -3.03 -14.49
CA PRO A 229 15.95 -1.79 -14.27
C PRO A 229 14.84 -2.02 -13.23
N LEU A 230 14.61 -1.02 -12.38
CA LEU A 230 13.55 -1.06 -11.38
C LEU A 230 12.18 -1.13 -12.06
N ASP A 231 11.38 -2.11 -11.64
CA ASP A 231 10.00 -2.42 -12.07
C ASP A 231 9.30 -2.90 -10.79
N ARG A 232 8.61 -1.99 -10.11
CA ARG A 232 8.10 -2.20 -8.73
C ARG A 232 6.79 -2.98 -8.72
N ASP A 233 6.00 -2.92 -9.78
CA ASP A 233 4.72 -3.61 -9.87
C ASP A 233 4.75 -4.93 -10.67
N GLY A 234 5.87 -5.20 -11.36
CA GLY A 234 6.21 -6.48 -11.97
C GLY A 234 5.60 -6.70 -13.35
N ASP A 235 5.20 -5.65 -14.04
CA ASP A 235 4.51 -5.72 -15.33
C ASP A 235 5.45 -5.77 -16.56
N THR A 236 6.77 -5.72 -16.31
CA THR A 236 7.90 -5.72 -17.25
C THR A 236 8.28 -4.38 -17.87
N PHE A 237 7.62 -3.29 -17.49
CA PHE A 237 7.99 -1.93 -17.84
C PHE A 237 8.76 -1.28 -16.68
N PRO A 238 9.93 -0.67 -16.94
CA PRO A 238 10.67 -0.02 -15.87
C PRO A 238 10.06 1.32 -15.49
N ASP A 239 10.31 1.73 -14.24
CA ASP A 239 9.91 2.99 -13.63
C ASP A 239 10.26 4.21 -14.51
N GLY A 240 9.26 5.03 -14.83
CA GLY A 240 9.37 6.23 -15.62
C GLY A 240 10.24 7.31 -14.98
N GLU A 241 10.26 7.43 -13.64
CA GLU A 241 11.19 8.33 -12.93
C GLU A 241 12.64 7.90 -13.14
N CYS A 242 12.85 6.61 -13.35
CA CYS A 242 14.14 6.00 -13.69
C CYS A 242 14.44 6.00 -15.21
N GLY A 243 13.65 6.70 -16.01
CA GLY A 243 13.80 6.79 -17.47
C GLY A 243 13.30 5.55 -18.21
N GLY A 244 12.50 4.73 -17.54
CA GLY A 244 11.70 3.66 -18.09
C GLY A 244 10.45 4.16 -18.83
N GLY A 245 9.57 3.23 -19.17
CA GLY A 245 8.36 3.54 -19.94
C GLY A 245 7.13 3.69 -19.07
N ASP A 246 7.19 3.24 -17.82
CA ASP A 246 6.05 3.19 -16.93
C ASP A 246 5.77 4.53 -16.26
N CYS A 247 4.57 5.06 -16.41
CA CYS A 247 4.18 6.34 -15.83
C CYS A 247 3.59 6.21 -14.41
N ASP A 248 3.23 4.99 -13.98
CA ASP A 248 2.81 4.67 -12.61
C ASP A 248 3.28 3.25 -12.26
N ASP A 249 4.57 3.12 -11.94
CA ASP A 249 5.27 1.87 -11.56
C ASP A 249 4.77 1.25 -10.23
N SER A 250 3.62 1.68 -9.74
CA SER A 250 2.94 1.11 -8.57
C SER A 250 1.66 0.35 -8.93
N ASP A 251 1.22 0.43 -10.19
CA ASP A 251 0.00 -0.19 -10.70
C ASP A 251 0.28 -0.97 -12.00
N PRO A 252 0.28 -2.33 -11.96
CA PRO A 252 0.59 -3.17 -13.14
C PRO A 252 -0.40 -3.01 -14.31
N SER A 253 -1.47 -2.22 -14.12
CA SER A 253 -2.45 -1.92 -15.15
C SER A 253 -2.23 -0.60 -15.88
N VAL A 254 -1.23 0.19 -15.47
CA VAL A 254 -0.83 1.47 -16.07
C VAL A 254 0.57 1.29 -16.66
N ASN A 255 0.69 1.16 -17.98
CA ASN A 255 1.99 0.96 -18.64
C ASN A 255 1.90 1.17 -20.16
N PRO A 256 3.02 1.34 -20.89
CA PRO A 256 3.04 1.53 -22.35
C PRO A 256 2.31 0.51 -23.22
N SER A 257 1.94 -0.65 -22.67
CA SER A 257 1.20 -1.70 -23.37
C SER A 257 -0.23 -1.91 -22.88
N ALA A 258 -0.62 -1.21 -21.82
CA ALA A 258 -1.97 -1.22 -21.32
C ALA A 258 -2.92 -0.55 -22.31
N ARG A 259 -4.21 -0.81 -22.11
CA ARG A 259 -5.26 -0.18 -22.91
C ARG A 259 -5.82 0.97 -22.12
N GLU A 260 -5.91 2.12 -22.77
CA GLU A 260 -6.53 3.31 -22.19
C GLU A 260 -7.94 3.03 -21.67
N ARG A 261 -8.23 3.50 -20.46
CA ARG A 261 -9.58 3.49 -19.89
C ARG A 261 -10.08 4.91 -19.96
N CYS A 262 -11.05 5.14 -20.83
CA CYS A 262 -11.30 6.48 -21.37
C CYS A 262 -11.96 7.51 -20.45
N PHE A 263 -12.09 7.25 -19.15
CA PHE A 263 -12.83 8.12 -18.20
C PHE A 263 -12.32 7.98 -16.75
N ASP A 264 -11.08 7.56 -16.50
CA ASP A 264 -10.55 7.39 -15.15
C ASP A 264 -9.49 8.41 -14.74
N GLY A 265 -9.22 9.40 -15.59
CA GLY A 265 -8.33 10.51 -15.31
C GLY A 265 -6.86 10.13 -15.32
N ARG A 266 -6.50 8.95 -15.83
CA ARG A 266 -5.15 8.39 -15.83
C ARG A 266 -4.69 8.07 -17.24
N ASP A 267 -3.41 8.31 -17.52
CA ASP A 267 -2.74 7.92 -18.77
C ASP A 267 -2.36 6.43 -18.66
N ASN A 268 -3.35 5.56 -18.84
CA ASN A 268 -3.16 4.14 -18.57
C ASN A 268 -2.18 3.49 -19.54
N ASP A 269 -2.05 4.00 -20.76
CA ASP A 269 -1.08 3.51 -21.75
C ASP A 269 0.24 4.31 -21.83
N CYS A 270 0.47 5.22 -20.88
CA CYS A 270 1.68 6.02 -20.69
C CYS A 270 2.19 6.72 -21.97
N ASN A 271 1.28 7.15 -22.85
CA ASN A 271 1.63 7.81 -24.10
C ASN A 271 1.62 9.34 -24.02
N GLY A 272 1.27 9.87 -22.84
CA GLY A 272 1.20 11.28 -22.49
C GLY A 272 -0.16 11.93 -22.80
N LEU A 273 -1.20 11.14 -23.06
CA LEU A 273 -2.56 11.58 -23.33
C LEU A 273 -3.51 10.83 -22.42
N VAL A 274 -4.37 11.56 -21.71
CA VAL A 274 -5.31 10.99 -20.75
C VAL A 274 -6.69 10.91 -21.36
N ASP A 275 -7.39 9.79 -21.16
CA ASP A 275 -8.81 9.64 -21.47
C ASP A 275 -9.18 10.04 -22.91
N CYS A 276 -10.12 10.97 -23.10
CA CYS A 276 -10.58 11.39 -24.43
C CYS A 276 -9.60 12.32 -25.17
N GLU A 277 -8.50 12.75 -24.54
CA GLU A 277 -7.36 13.32 -25.29
C GLU A 277 -6.61 12.23 -26.06
N ASP A 278 -6.77 10.96 -25.67
CA ASP A 278 -6.14 9.82 -26.31
C ASP A 278 -6.87 9.34 -27.59
N PRO A 279 -6.17 9.21 -28.74
CA PRO A 279 -6.75 8.78 -30.01
C PRO A 279 -7.27 7.33 -30.06
N LEU A 280 -6.85 6.46 -29.15
CA LEU A 280 -7.39 5.11 -28.98
C LEU A 280 -8.79 5.16 -28.36
N CYS A 281 -9.01 6.06 -27.40
CA CYS A 281 -10.33 6.32 -26.83
C CYS A 281 -11.33 6.90 -27.84
N LEU A 282 -10.87 7.81 -28.70
CA LEU A 282 -11.68 8.36 -29.81
C LEU A 282 -12.17 7.33 -30.84
N ARG A 283 -11.58 6.12 -30.87
CA ARG A 283 -11.96 5.06 -31.82
C ARG A 283 -12.85 3.98 -31.24
N GLU A 284 -12.72 3.72 -29.95
CA GLU A 284 -13.42 2.61 -29.29
C GLU A 284 -14.72 3.06 -28.63
N GLU A 285 -14.77 4.29 -28.09
CA GLU A 285 -15.94 4.78 -27.35
C GLU A 285 -16.64 5.95 -28.07
N PRO A 286 -17.96 5.84 -28.37
CA PRO A 286 -18.72 6.92 -28.98
C PRO A 286 -18.84 8.19 -28.14
N SER A 287 -18.64 8.10 -26.83
CA SER A 287 -18.69 9.22 -25.89
C SER A 287 -17.51 10.18 -26.04
N CYS A 288 -16.34 9.73 -26.48
CA CYS A 288 -15.21 10.64 -26.75
C CYS A 288 -15.33 11.37 -28.10
N ILE A 289 -16.31 11.04 -28.96
CA ILE A 289 -16.32 11.47 -30.37
C ILE A 289 -16.59 12.97 -30.56
N ASP A 290 -17.08 13.68 -29.55
CA ASP A 290 -17.33 15.12 -29.65
C ASP A 290 -17.12 15.83 -28.29
N CYS A 291 -16.03 15.56 -27.54
CA CYS A 291 -15.71 16.37 -26.34
C CYS A 291 -15.51 17.84 -26.76
N ALA A 292 -16.54 18.64 -26.60
CA ALA A 292 -16.61 20.04 -26.95
C ALA A 292 -17.51 20.74 -25.92
N PRO A 293 -17.06 21.86 -25.32
CA PRO A 293 -17.78 22.55 -24.26
C PRO A 293 -19.23 22.78 -24.67
N GLU A 294 -20.17 22.50 -23.76
CA GLU A 294 -21.62 22.44 -23.98
C GLU A 294 -22.23 23.82 -24.33
N THR A 295 -21.78 24.35 -25.46
CA THR A 295 -22.02 25.70 -25.94
C THR A 295 -23.16 25.75 -26.97
N ASP A 296 -23.86 24.63 -27.17
CA ASP A 296 -25.06 24.52 -27.99
C ASP A 296 -26.28 24.10 -27.16
N PRO A 297 -27.41 24.84 -27.27
CA PRO A 297 -28.71 24.51 -26.67
C PRO A 297 -29.19 23.06 -26.77
N MET A 298 -28.81 22.34 -27.81
CA MET A 298 -29.27 20.97 -28.06
C MET A 298 -28.39 19.91 -27.39
N LEU A 299 -27.19 20.28 -26.91
CA LEU A 299 -26.27 19.41 -26.19
C LEU A 299 -26.60 19.39 -24.69
N CYS A 300 -27.06 20.52 -24.12
CA CYS A 300 -27.48 20.65 -22.72
C CYS A 300 -28.76 19.89 -22.30
N LEU A 301 -29.28 18.96 -23.12
CA LEU A 301 -30.52 18.20 -22.88
C LEU A 301 -30.49 16.77 -23.48
N ASP A 302 -29.36 16.32 -24.00
CA ASP A 302 -29.28 15.03 -24.71
C ASP A 302 -28.85 13.86 -23.81
N GLY A 303 -28.56 14.13 -22.53
CA GLY A 303 -28.22 13.12 -21.54
C GLY A 303 -26.80 12.58 -21.70
N VAL A 304 -25.97 13.28 -22.46
CA VAL A 304 -24.58 12.92 -22.77
C VAL A 304 -23.68 13.99 -22.17
N ASP A 305 -22.61 13.57 -21.50
CA ASP A 305 -21.51 14.43 -21.11
C ASP A 305 -20.72 14.78 -22.38
N ASN A 306 -21.05 15.92 -23.00
CA ASN A 306 -20.52 16.27 -24.31
C ASN A 306 -19.17 16.97 -24.24
N ASP A 307 -18.64 17.31 -23.06
CA ASP A 307 -17.29 17.88 -22.91
C ASP A 307 -16.36 17.07 -22.00
N CYS A 308 -16.88 15.97 -21.46
CA CYS A 308 -16.17 14.88 -20.83
C CYS A 308 -15.63 15.25 -19.42
N ASP A 309 -16.29 16.18 -18.72
CA ASP A 309 -15.91 16.64 -17.37
C ASP A 309 -16.59 15.86 -16.22
N GLY A 310 -17.42 14.86 -16.57
CA GLY A 310 -18.16 14.00 -15.65
C GLY A 310 -19.53 14.55 -15.24
N LEU A 311 -19.91 15.73 -15.73
CA LEU A 311 -21.23 16.33 -15.59
C LEU A 311 -21.92 16.32 -16.95
N ALA A 312 -23.23 16.16 -16.97
CA ALA A 312 -23.99 16.10 -18.22
C ALA A 312 -25.18 17.05 -18.15
N ASP A 313 -25.50 17.66 -19.29
CA ASP A 313 -26.63 18.57 -19.45
C ASP A 313 -26.62 19.70 -18.41
N CYS A 314 -27.66 19.80 -17.59
CA CYS A 314 -27.86 20.90 -16.66
C CYS A 314 -27.09 20.77 -15.35
N ALA A 315 -26.42 19.62 -15.14
CA ALA A 315 -25.43 19.49 -14.09
C ALA A 315 -24.08 20.14 -14.50
N ASP A 316 -23.88 20.36 -15.81
CA ASP A 316 -22.65 20.86 -16.40
C ASP A 316 -22.54 22.41 -16.28
N PRO A 317 -21.41 22.95 -15.76
CA PRO A 317 -21.15 24.39 -15.68
C PRO A 317 -21.15 25.12 -17.02
N ASP A 318 -20.82 24.46 -18.13
CA ASP A 318 -20.75 25.06 -19.46
C ASP A 318 -22.14 25.33 -20.05
N CYS A 319 -23.18 24.61 -19.58
CA CYS A 319 -24.58 24.88 -19.88
C CYS A 319 -25.15 26.15 -19.20
N ARG A 320 -24.39 26.80 -18.30
CA ARG A 320 -24.79 28.07 -17.65
C ARG A 320 -24.98 29.23 -18.64
N ALA A 321 -24.42 29.14 -19.85
CA ALA A 321 -24.65 30.11 -20.91
C ALA A 321 -26.10 30.08 -21.46
N PHE A 322 -26.87 29.03 -21.18
CA PHE A 322 -28.24 28.83 -21.65
C PHE A 322 -29.25 28.64 -20.48
N PRO A 323 -29.47 29.68 -19.67
CA PRO A 323 -30.32 29.62 -18.47
C PRO A 323 -31.82 29.39 -18.75
N ASP A 324 -32.25 29.55 -20.01
CA ASP A 324 -33.62 29.24 -20.44
C ASP A 324 -33.84 27.73 -20.71
N ILE A 325 -32.76 26.94 -20.73
CA ILE A 325 -32.76 25.51 -21.06
C ILE A 325 -32.59 24.67 -19.80
N CYS A 326 -31.68 25.07 -18.90
CA CYS A 326 -31.35 24.36 -17.67
C CYS A 326 -32.01 24.92 -16.41
N ARG A 327 -33.31 25.22 -16.51
CA ARG A 327 -34.02 25.92 -15.44
C ARG A 327 -34.47 24.98 -14.32
N CYS A 328 -33.52 24.50 -13.54
CA CYS A 328 -33.69 24.05 -12.16
C CYS A 328 -32.45 24.51 -11.38
N VAL A 329 -32.46 25.76 -10.89
CA VAL A 329 -31.42 26.25 -9.96
C VAL A 329 -32.04 26.24 -8.56
N PRO A 330 -31.43 25.58 -7.55
CA PRO A 330 -31.99 25.49 -6.21
C PRO A 330 -31.73 26.77 -5.42
N SER A 331 -32.59 27.76 -5.55
CA SER A 331 -32.78 28.85 -4.58
C SER A 331 -33.88 29.81 -5.05
N ASP A 332 -34.91 30.02 -4.23
CA ASP A 332 -36.00 31.03 -4.33
C ASP A 332 -37.42 30.60 -4.74
N ALA A 333 -37.80 29.34 -4.53
CA ALA A 333 -39.22 28.98 -4.43
C ALA A 333 -39.51 28.32 -3.07
N GLY A 334 -39.99 29.13 -2.11
CA GLY A 334 -40.93 28.58 -1.12
C GLY A 334 -42.16 28.00 -1.83
N PRO A 335 -43.06 27.29 -1.12
CA PRO A 335 -44.02 26.30 -1.65
C PRO A 335 -45.06 26.92 -2.58
N LEU A 336 -44.63 27.21 -3.80
CA LEU A 336 -45.45 27.63 -4.92
C LEU A 336 -45.43 26.43 -5.86
N GLY A 337 -46.25 25.46 -5.50
CA GLY A 337 -46.46 24.25 -6.28
C GLY A 337 -46.63 24.52 -7.77
N GLU A 338 -46.25 23.52 -8.56
CA GLU A 338 -46.16 23.53 -10.01
C GLU A 338 -47.25 24.40 -10.71
N PHE A 339 -46.81 25.48 -11.37
CA PHE A 339 -47.70 26.50 -11.91
C PHE A 339 -48.16 26.19 -13.35
N LEU A 340 -47.45 25.32 -14.07
CA LEU A 340 -47.74 24.92 -15.47
C LEU A 340 -47.67 23.40 -15.67
N CYS A 341 -48.68 22.71 -15.18
CA CYS A 341 -48.84 21.25 -15.18
C CYS A 341 -48.99 20.53 -16.55
N ALA A 342 -48.39 21.01 -17.65
CA ALA A 342 -48.39 20.34 -18.96
C ALA A 342 -47.26 20.84 -19.89
N ASN A 343 -46.18 21.39 -19.33
CA ASN A 343 -45.08 21.96 -20.08
C ASN A 343 -43.87 21.00 -20.20
N GLY A 344 -43.87 19.85 -19.52
CA GLY A 344 -42.80 18.86 -19.55
C GLY A 344 -41.61 19.19 -18.66
N LEU A 345 -41.72 20.20 -17.79
CA LEU A 345 -40.65 20.73 -16.95
C LEU A 345 -40.99 20.48 -15.47
N ASP A 346 -39.96 20.43 -14.63
CA ASP A 346 -40.07 20.34 -13.18
C ASP A 346 -40.02 21.77 -12.63
N ASP A 347 -41.16 22.47 -12.67
CA ASP A 347 -41.23 23.92 -12.43
C ASP A 347 -40.98 24.32 -10.96
N ASP A 348 -41.08 23.39 -10.01
CA ASP A 348 -40.84 23.58 -8.57
C ASP A 348 -39.73 22.68 -7.99
N CYS A 349 -39.08 21.87 -8.83
CA CYS A 349 -37.81 21.18 -8.59
C CYS A 349 -37.88 20.09 -7.50
N ASP A 350 -39.01 19.39 -7.38
CA ASP A 350 -39.20 18.32 -6.40
C ASP A 350 -38.88 16.91 -6.96
N GLY A 351 -38.53 16.84 -8.26
CA GLY A 351 -38.20 15.62 -8.98
C GLY A 351 -39.39 14.97 -9.69
N LEU A 352 -40.59 15.54 -9.57
CA LEU A 352 -41.78 15.15 -10.31
C LEU A 352 -42.11 16.24 -11.34
N ARG A 353 -42.75 15.85 -12.46
CA ARG A 353 -43.03 16.73 -13.59
C ARG A 353 -44.49 16.65 -13.99
N ASP A 354 -45.10 17.78 -14.29
CA ASP A 354 -46.49 17.90 -14.71
C ASP A 354 -47.44 17.06 -13.81
N CYS A 355 -48.17 16.13 -14.40
CA CYS A 355 -49.20 15.36 -13.69
C CYS A 355 -48.66 14.25 -12.81
N ALA A 356 -47.34 14.02 -12.83
CA ALA A 356 -46.68 13.17 -11.85
C ALA A 356 -46.45 13.91 -10.53
N ASP A 357 -46.53 15.25 -10.52
CA ASP A 357 -46.31 16.10 -9.37
C ASP A 357 -47.57 16.24 -8.48
N PRO A 358 -47.48 15.99 -7.16
CA PRO A 358 -48.58 16.18 -6.20
C PRO A 358 -49.14 17.59 -6.16
N ASP A 359 -48.33 18.61 -6.49
CA ASP A 359 -48.70 20.01 -6.46
C ASP A 359 -49.55 20.43 -7.68
N CYS A 360 -49.56 19.61 -8.73
CA CYS A 360 -50.51 19.71 -9.85
C CYS A 360 -51.89 19.10 -9.59
N ALA A 361 -52.14 18.61 -8.38
CA ALA A 361 -53.43 18.06 -7.97
C ALA A 361 -54.56 19.11 -8.04
N GLY A 362 -55.37 19.04 -9.10
CA GLY A 362 -56.51 19.94 -9.34
C GLY A 362 -56.25 20.99 -10.42
N SER A 363 -55.10 20.97 -11.07
CA SER A 363 -54.84 21.75 -12.28
C SER A 363 -55.70 21.26 -13.45
N PRO A 364 -56.35 22.17 -14.22
CA PRO A 364 -57.12 21.78 -15.40
C PRO A 364 -56.26 21.18 -16.53
N ASP A 365 -54.95 21.41 -16.48
CA ASP A 365 -53.98 20.89 -17.43
C ASP A 365 -53.63 19.42 -17.12
N CYS A 366 -53.68 19.00 -15.84
CA CYS A 366 -53.57 17.61 -15.38
C CYS A 366 -54.93 16.97 -15.15
N SER A 367 -55.68 16.83 -16.24
CA SER A 367 -57.03 16.28 -16.23
C SER A 367 -57.04 14.78 -15.85
N CYS A 368 -56.93 14.50 -14.56
CA CYS A 368 -57.73 13.49 -13.89
C CYS A 368 -58.37 14.22 -12.68
N ILE A 369 -59.66 14.55 -12.80
CA ILE A 369 -60.46 15.01 -11.66
C ILE A 369 -61.41 13.85 -11.42
N PRO A 370 -61.39 13.15 -10.27
CA PRO A 370 -62.28 12.04 -10.01
C PRO A 370 -63.72 12.57 -9.90
N VAL A 371 -64.38 12.69 -11.04
CA VAL A 371 -65.79 13.10 -11.13
C VAL A 371 -66.71 11.94 -10.75
N ALA A 372 -66.19 10.71 -10.72
CA ALA A 372 -66.83 9.51 -10.21
C ALA A 372 -65.81 8.48 -9.68
N GLU A 373 -66.29 7.48 -8.94
CA GLU A 373 -65.50 6.33 -8.45
C GLU A 373 -65.23 5.28 -9.55
N ILE A 374 -65.76 5.51 -10.75
CA ILE A 374 -65.66 4.66 -11.94
C ILE A 374 -65.66 5.56 -13.18
N GLU A 375 -64.98 5.17 -14.24
CA GLU A 375 -64.92 5.92 -15.48
C GLU A 375 -66.31 6.07 -16.13
N ILE A 376 -66.70 7.32 -16.41
CA ILE A 376 -68.07 7.69 -16.81
C ILE A 376 -68.17 8.24 -18.23
N PHE A 377 -67.08 8.77 -18.81
CA PHE A 377 -67.00 9.19 -20.21
C PHE A 377 -65.95 8.39 -20.98
N CYS A 378 -66.32 7.18 -21.42
CA CYS A 378 -65.43 6.20 -22.02
C CYS A 378 -64.94 6.48 -23.47
N ALA A 379 -64.88 7.73 -23.91
CA ALA A 379 -64.40 8.09 -25.26
C ALA A 379 -63.96 9.56 -25.39
N ASP A 380 -63.69 10.24 -24.28
CA ASP A 380 -63.32 11.65 -24.28
C ASP A 380 -61.81 11.91 -24.13
N GLY A 381 -61.01 10.83 -24.03
CA GLY A 381 -59.56 10.87 -23.99
C GLY A 381 -58.99 11.25 -22.63
N ARG A 382 -59.77 11.12 -21.55
CA ARG A 382 -59.40 11.53 -20.18
C ARG A 382 -59.62 10.40 -19.19
N ASP A 383 -58.77 10.31 -18.18
CA ASP A 383 -58.92 9.37 -17.06
C ASP A 383 -59.87 10.00 -16.02
N ASP A 384 -61.17 9.75 -16.15
CA ASP A 384 -62.20 10.37 -15.29
C ASP A 384 -62.23 9.85 -13.84
N ASP A 385 -61.60 8.69 -13.57
CA ASP A 385 -61.57 8.06 -12.24
C ASP A 385 -60.16 7.94 -11.64
N CYS A 386 -59.14 8.47 -12.34
CA CYS A 386 -57.75 8.62 -11.92
C CYS A 386 -57.03 7.31 -11.62
N ASN A 387 -57.40 6.19 -12.25
CA ASN A 387 -56.78 4.89 -11.98
C ASN A 387 -55.62 4.54 -12.94
N GLY A 388 -55.26 5.45 -13.84
CA GLY A 388 -54.15 5.33 -14.78
C GLY A 388 -54.53 4.69 -16.12
N ARG A 389 -55.83 4.50 -16.39
CA ARG A 389 -56.36 3.98 -17.65
C ARG A 389 -57.41 4.96 -18.17
N VAL A 390 -57.48 5.10 -19.48
CA VAL A 390 -58.27 6.15 -20.16
C VAL A 390 -59.21 5.49 -21.16
N ASP A 391 -60.45 5.95 -21.22
CA ASP A 391 -61.49 5.50 -22.12
C ASP A 391 -61.63 3.96 -22.10
N CYS A 392 -61.52 3.32 -23.27
CA CYS A 392 -61.72 1.89 -23.46
C CYS A 392 -60.57 1.02 -22.96
N ALA A 393 -59.45 1.64 -22.55
CA ALA A 393 -58.38 0.93 -21.86
C ALA A 393 -58.69 0.71 -20.38
N ASP A 394 -59.74 1.36 -19.86
CA ASP A 394 -60.19 1.26 -18.47
C ASP A 394 -61.24 0.14 -18.26
N PRO A 395 -61.05 -0.76 -17.28
CA PRO A 395 -61.98 -1.86 -16.99
C PRO A 395 -63.38 -1.42 -16.57
N SER A 396 -63.52 -0.22 -16.01
CA SER A 396 -64.80 0.38 -15.62
C SER A 396 -65.64 0.80 -16.83
N CYS A 397 -65.00 0.95 -18.00
CA CYS A 397 -65.64 1.24 -19.30
C CYS A 397 -66.09 0.00 -20.09
N ALA A 398 -65.88 -1.20 -19.54
CA ALA A 398 -66.34 -2.46 -20.14
C ALA A 398 -67.87 -2.46 -20.35
N GLY A 399 -68.29 -2.56 -21.62
CA GLY A 399 -69.69 -2.52 -22.05
C GLY A 399 -70.26 -1.12 -22.37
N SER A 400 -69.43 -0.07 -22.39
CA SER A 400 -69.84 1.24 -22.89
C SER A 400 -70.02 1.22 -24.42
N PRO A 401 -71.16 1.68 -24.96
CA PRO A 401 -71.43 1.66 -26.40
C PRO A 401 -70.55 2.62 -27.22
N GLU A 402 -69.75 3.45 -26.55
CA GLU A 402 -68.83 4.42 -27.15
C GLU A 402 -67.46 3.78 -27.48
N CYS A 403 -67.12 2.66 -26.83
CA CYS A 403 -65.88 1.90 -27.05
C CYS A 403 -65.94 0.90 -28.21
N GLY A 404 -67.00 0.95 -29.01
CA GLY A 404 -67.15 0.08 -30.18
C GLY A 404 -67.58 -1.36 -29.85
N CYS A 405 -67.70 -1.70 -28.58
CA CYS A 405 -68.04 -3.05 -28.13
C CYS A 405 -69.50 -3.38 -28.49
N ALA A 406 -69.69 -4.37 -29.35
CA ALA A 406 -70.96 -5.01 -29.63
C ALA A 406 -71.40 -5.83 -28.41
N PRO A 407 -72.70 -6.15 -28.24
CA PRO A 407 -73.17 -6.94 -27.10
C PRO A 407 -72.89 -8.44 -27.21
N PHE A 408 -72.21 -8.87 -28.27
CA PHE A 408 -71.71 -10.21 -28.55
C PHE A 408 -70.77 -10.07 -29.75
N GLU A 409 -69.74 -10.89 -29.79
CA GLU A 409 -68.79 -10.92 -30.89
C GLU A 409 -69.49 -11.34 -32.20
N PHE A 410 -69.36 -10.49 -33.22
CA PHE A 410 -70.13 -10.64 -34.46
C PHE A 410 -69.26 -10.96 -35.67
N ASP A 411 -67.94 -10.75 -35.60
CA ASP A 411 -66.98 -11.09 -36.64
C ASP A 411 -65.84 -11.95 -36.08
N CYS A 412 -66.22 -13.17 -35.69
CA CYS A 412 -65.45 -14.19 -34.96
C CYS A 412 -64.13 -14.71 -35.59
N PHE A 413 -63.49 -14.01 -36.52
CA PHE A 413 -62.25 -14.47 -37.20
C PHE A 413 -61.29 -13.34 -37.60
N ASN A 414 -61.42 -12.15 -37.04
CA ASN A 414 -60.65 -10.98 -37.46
C ASN A 414 -59.59 -10.52 -36.44
N GLY A 415 -59.47 -11.20 -35.30
CA GLY A 415 -58.44 -10.96 -34.29
C GLY A 415 -58.72 -9.77 -33.37
N PHE A 416 -59.93 -9.21 -33.41
CA PHE A 416 -60.33 -8.10 -32.56
C PHE A 416 -61.37 -8.57 -31.55
N ASP A 417 -61.21 -8.15 -30.29
CA ASP A 417 -62.18 -8.35 -29.22
C ASP A 417 -63.31 -7.33 -29.38
N GLU A 418 -64.39 -7.75 -30.02
CA GLU A 418 -65.42 -6.83 -30.51
C GLU A 418 -66.56 -6.61 -29.54
N ASP A 419 -66.67 -7.41 -28.48
CA ASP A 419 -67.54 -7.17 -27.34
C ASP A 419 -66.78 -6.82 -26.04
N CYS A 420 -65.45 -6.78 -26.13
CA CYS A 420 -64.51 -6.26 -25.16
C CYS A 420 -64.52 -7.02 -23.83
N ASP A 421 -64.79 -8.33 -23.86
CA ASP A 421 -64.84 -9.18 -22.67
C ASP A 421 -63.48 -9.83 -22.34
N GLY A 422 -62.47 -9.56 -23.17
CA GLY A 422 -61.09 -10.05 -23.08
C GLY A 422 -60.84 -11.32 -23.88
N LEU A 423 -61.86 -11.87 -24.54
CA LEU A 423 -61.76 -12.99 -25.47
C LEU A 423 -62.08 -12.48 -26.88
N PHE A 424 -61.44 -13.06 -27.89
CA PHE A 424 -61.65 -12.66 -29.28
C PHE A 424 -61.71 -13.88 -30.20
N ASP A 425 -62.45 -13.74 -31.29
CA ASP A 425 -62.72 -14.77 -32.28
C ASP A 425 -63.31 -16.07 -31.68
N CYS A 426 -62.88 -17.24 -32.16
CA CYS A 426 -63.39 -18.54 -31.71
C CYS A 426 -63.09 -18.89 -30.24
N ARG A 427 -62.25 -18.10 -29.55
CA ARG A 427 -62.04 -18.24 -28.09
C ARG A 427 -63.14 -17.57 -27.27
N ASP A 428 -63.94 -16.72 -27.91
CA ASP A 428 -65.08 -16.07 -27.28
C ASP A 428 -66.31 -17.02 -27.19
N PRO A 429 -66.96 -17.13 -26.02
CA PRO A 429 -68.15 -17.97 -25.82
C PRO A 429 -69.34 -17.61 -26.71
N ASP A 430 -69.43 -16.37 -27.19
CA ASP A 430 -70.48 -15.89 -28.07
C ASP A 430 -70.26 -16.31 -29.54
N CYS A 431 -69.02 -16.63 -29.92
CA CYS A 431 -68.67 -17.24 -31.21
C CYS A 431 -68.79 -18.77 -31.25
N ALA A 432 -68.97 -19.42 -30.09
CA ALA A 432 -69.00 -20.89 -29.90
C ALA A 432 -70.14 -21.65 -30.61
N ARG A 433 -71.01 -20.99 -31.39
CA ARG A 433 -72.10 -21.62 -32.15
C ARG A 433 -71.93 -21.53 -33.67
N LEU A 434 -70.86 -20.92 -34.17
CA LEU A 434 -70.56 -20.90 -35.59
C LEU A 434 -69.89 -22.23 -36.00
N PRO A 435 -70.39 -22.92 -37.03
CA PRO A 435 -69.85 -24.21 -37.47
C PRO A 435 -68.43 -24.12 -38.05
N GLU A 436 -67.94 -22.90 -38.33
CA GLU A 436 -66.54 -22.65 -38.71
C GLU A 436 -65.60 -22.62 -37.49
N CYS A 437 -66.05 -22.15 -36.31
CA CYS A 437 -65.32 -22.34 -35.03
C CYS A 437 -65.50 -23.77 -34.46
N GLU A 438 -66.45 -24.55 -35.01
CA GLU A 438 -66.73 -25.93 -34.61
C GLU A 438 -65.90 -26.96 -35.42
N MET A 439 -64.83 -26.53 -36.09
CA MET A 439 -63.83 -27.42 -36.70
C MET A 439 -62.43 -27.26 -36.13
N CYS A 440 -62.29 -26.43 -35.11
CA CYS A 440 -61.11 -26.32 -34.28
C CYS A 440 -61.28 -27.31 -33.13
N GLU A 441 -60.74 -28.53 -33.27
CA GLU A 441 -60.59 -29.44 -32.13
C GLU A 441 -59.63 -28.76 -31.13
N PRO A 442 -59.65 -29.07 -29.83
CA PRO A 442 -58.77 -28.38 -28.87
C PRO A 442 -57.28 -28.68 -29.06
N ARG A 443 -56.93 -29.57 -30.02
CA ARG A 443 -55.62 -30.03 -30.43
C ARG A 443 -55.71 -30.66 -31.81
N GLU A 444 -54.66 -30.56 -32.60
CA GLU A 444 -54.61 -31.13 -33.93
C GLU A 444 -54.62 -32.67 -33.90
N THR A 445 -55.68 -33.28 -34.44
CA THR A 445 -55.85 -34.75 -34.36
C THR A 445 -55.33 -35.49 -35.59
N ARG A 446 -55.03 -34.77 -36.68
CA ARG A 446 -54.55 -35.35 -37.95
C ARG A 446 -53.30 -34.65 -38.49
N CYS A 447 -52.19 -34.96 -37.84
CA CYS A 447 -50.84 -34.47 -38.10
C CYS A 447 -50.20 -34.93 -39.43
N GLY A 448 -50.83 -34.68 -40.57
CA GLY A 448 -50.27 -34.98 -41.90
C GLY A 448 -51.22 -34.80 -43.08
N ASP A 449 -52.28 -34.00 -42.91
CA ASP A 449 -53.27 -33.71 -43.95
C ASP A 449 -53.29 -32.25 -44.47
N PHE A 450 -52.35 -31.43 -44.00
CA PHE A 450 -52.04 -30.04 -44.37
C PHE A 450 -53.17 -29.07 -44.10
N ARG A 451 -53.87 -29.27 -42.99
CA ARG A 451 -54.97 -28.43 -42.52
C ARG A 451 -54.72 -28.14 -41.06
N ASP A 452 -55.02 -26.91 -40.68
CA ASP A 452 -55.03 -26.41 -39.31
C ASP A 452 -56.41 -26.76 -38.71
N GLU A 453 -56.47 -27.86 -37.97
CA GLU A 453 -57.66 -28.49 -37.39
C GLU A 453 -57.93 -28.03 -35.95
N ASP A 454 -57.07 -27.25 -35.30
CA ASP A 454 -57.32 -26.59 -34.00
C ASP A 454 -57.22 -25.07 -34.05
N CYS A 455 -56.89 -24.53 -35.22
CA CYS A 455 -56.98 -23.14 -35.63
C CYS A 455 -56.00 -22.21 -34.89
N ASP A 456 -54.87 -22.73 -34.42
CA ASP A 456 -53.85 -21.93 -33.73
C ASP A 456 -52.87 -21.23 -34.70
N GLY A 457 -52.98 -21.55 -36.00
CA GLY A 457 -52.20 -20.95 -37.08
C GLY A 457 -51.05 -21.82 -37.59
N PHE A 458 -50.78 -22.95 -36.95
CA PHE A 458 -49.84 -23.98 -37.42
C PHE A 458 -50.63 -25.18 -37.97
N PHE A 459 -49.98 -26.05 -38.75
CA PHE A 459 -50.65 -27.26 -39.28
C PHE A 459 -49.68 -28.42 -39.44
N ASP A 460 -50.17 -29.63 -39.23
CA ASP A 460 -49.41 -30.87 -39.22
C ASP A 460 -48.17 -30.81 -38.29
N CYS A 461 -46.98 -31.14 -38.79
CA CYS A 461 -45.77 -31.25 -37.97
C CYS A 461 -45.12 -29.91 -37.63
N GLU A 462 -45.64 -28.80 -38.18
CA GLU A 462 -45.31 -27.45 -37.71
C GLU A 462 -46.15 -27.05 -36.51
N ASP A 463 -47.20 -27.82 -36.20
CA ASP A 463 -48.09 -27.61 -35.07
C ASP A 463 -47.59 -28.30 -33.80
N SER A 464 -47.61 -27.58 -32.68
CA SER A 464 -47.15 -28.08 -31.38
C SER A 464 -48.05 -29.16 -30.78
N ASP A 465 -49.32 -29.20 -31.17
CA ASP A 465 -50.25 -30.24 -30.73
C ASP A 465 -50.07 -31.58 -31.47
N CYS A 466 -49.23 -31.59 -32.52
CA CYS A 466 -48.84 -32.76 -33.30
C CYS A 466 -47.50 -33.40 -32.91
N ILE A 467 -46.84 -32.81 -31.92
CA ILE A 467 -45.64 -33.31 -31.25
C ILE A 467 -45.93 -34.70 -30.63
N GLY A 468 -45.07 -35.68 -30.93
CA GLY A 468 -45.25 -37.10 -30.54
C GLY A 468 -46.09 -37.95 -31.51
N ASN A 469 -46.62 -37.39 -32.62
CA ASN A 469 -47.38 -38.17 -33.60
C ASN A 469 -46.45 -38.98 -34.53
N PRO A 470 -46.61 -40.31 -34.66
CA PRO A 470 -45.69 -41.18 -35.42
C PRO A 470 -45.67 -40.94 -36.94
N LEU A 471 -46.53 -40.07 -37.47
CA LEU A 471 -46.47 -39.60 -38.86
C LEU A 471 -45.51 -38.40 -39.05
N CYS A 472 -45.18 -37.67 -37.98
CA CYS A 472 -44.33 -36.48 -37.97
C CYS A 472 -42.86 -36.75 -37.60
N GLY A 473 -42.51 -38.01 -37.31
CA GLY A 473 -41.12 -38.44 -37.09
C GLY A 473 -40.85 -39.01 -35.70
N CYS A 474 -41.74 -38.77 -34.74
CA CYS A 474 -41.48 -39.03 -33.34
C CYS A 474 -41.63 -40.52 -32.95
N ALA A 475 -40.63 -41.03 -32.24
CA ALA A 475 -40.61 -42.31 -31.56
C ALA A 475 -41.25 -42.21 -30.16
N PRO A 476 -41.51 -43.33 -29.46
CA PRO A 476 -42.04 -43.29 -28.09
C PRO A 476 -40.96 -43.16 -26.99
N PHE A 477 -39.71 -43.04 -27.37
CA PHE A 477 -38.51 -42.75 -26.57
C PHE A 477 -37.40 -42.40 -27.57
N GLU A 478 -36.47 -41.56 -27.16
CA GLU A 478 -35.33 -41.13 -27.97
C GLU A 478 -34.59 -42.32 -28.62
N ILE A 479 -34.51 -42.33 -29.96
CA ILE A 479 -33.89 -43.43 -30.71
C ILE A 479 -32.41 -43.14 -30.98
N SER A 480 -31.98 -41.88 -31.02
CA SER A 480 -30.59 -41.49 -31.24
C SER A 480 -30.18 -40.29 -30.39
N CYS A 481 -29.61 -40.59 -29.23
CA CYS A 481 -29.19 -39.63 -28.22
C CYS A 481 -27.92 -38.81 -28.54
N ALA A 482 -27.62 -38.47 -29.80
CA ALA A 482 -26.44 -37.66 -30.14
C ALA A 482 -26.49 -37.03 -31.56
N ASP A 483 -27.66 -36.92 -32.18
CA ASP A 483 -27.80 -36.49 -33.57
C ASP A 483 -28.44 -35.09 -33.76
N GLY A 484 -28.70 -34.41 -32.64
CA GLY A 484 -29.16 -33.02 -32.56
C GLY A 484 -30.65 -32.87 -32.81
N ARG A 485 -31.43 -33.93 -32.63
CA ARG A 485 -32.87 -33.99 -32.93
C ARG A 485 -33.60 -34.53 -31.71
N ASP A 486 -34.77 -33.96 -31.46
CA ASP A 486 -35.75 -34.47 -30.52
C ASP A 486 -36.57 -35.55 -31.26
N ASP A 487 -36.05 -36.79 -31.24
CA ASP A 487 -36.58 -37.92 -32.01
C ASP A 487 -37.85 -38.51 -31.39
N ASP A 488 -38.18 -38.23 -30.13
CA ASP A 488 -39.46 -38.62 -29.51
C ASP A 488 -40.43 -37.45 -29.26
N CYS A 489 -39.94 -36.24 -29.51
CA CYS A 489 -40.66 -35.00 -29.51
C CYS A 489 -41.23 -34.66 -28.12
N ASP A 490 -40.50 -34.87 -27.03
CA ASP A 490 -40.97 -34.46 -25.70
C ASP A 490 -40.52 -33.04 -25.30
N GLY A 491 -39.75 -32.40 -26.19
CA GLY A 491 -39.25 -31.03 -26.07
C GLY A 491 -37.77 -30.96 -25.68
N PHE A 492 -37.12 -32.10 -25.43
CA PHE A 492 -35.71 -32.21 -25.14
C PHE A 492 -35.04 -33.07 -26.22
N ALA A 493 -33.84 -32.70 -26.67
CA ALA A 493 -33.14 -33.41 -27.74
C ALA A 493 -31.85 -34.03 -27.19
N ASP A 494 -31.50 -35.21 -27.69
CA ASP A 494 -30.29 -35.94 -27.29
C ASP A 494 -30.16 -36.07 -25.74
N CYS A 495 -29.05 -35.61 -25.16
CA CYS A 495 -28.71 -35.79 -23.75
C CYS A 495 -29.46 -34.88 -22.79
N GLU A 496 -30.16 -33.89 -23.31
CA GLU A 496 -31.06 -33.07 -22.52
C GLU A 496 -32.38 -33.80 -22.24
N ASP A 497 -32.66 -34.89 -22.98
CA ASP A 497 -33.84 -35.74 -22.83
C ASP A 497 -33.63 -36.83 -21.74
N PHE A 498 -34.63 -36.97 -20.87
CA PHE A 498 -34.60 -37.96 -19.78
C PHE A 498 -34.60 -39.41 -20.29
N ASP A 499 -35.17 -39.68 -21.47
CA ASP A 499 -35.21 -41.01 -22.06
C ASP A 499 -33.82 -41.45 -22.59
N CYS A 500 -32.86 -40.53 -22.72
CA CYS A 500 -31.45 -40.78 -23.04
C CYS A 500 -30.52 -41.01 -21.83
N SER A 501 -31.04 -40.93 -20.60
CA SER A 501 -30.24 -40.94 -19.35
C SER A 501 -29.45 -42.22 -19.05
N ASP A 502 -29.71 -43.32 -19.76
CA ASP A 502 -28.96 -44.58 -19.67
C ASP A 502 -28.12 -44.89 -20.95
N ASP A 503 -28.12 -44.00 -21.96
CA ASP A 503 -27.41 -44.21 -23.22
C ASP A 503 -25.93 -43.78 -23.11
N PRO A 504 -24.95 -44.65 -23.45
CA PRO A 504 -23.53 -44.36 -23.32
C PRO A 504 -23.00 -43.27 -24.28
N ALA A 505 -23.81 -42.74 -25.19
CA ALA A 505 -23.49 -41.55 -25.99
C ALA A 505 -23.74 -40.23 -25.24
N CYS A 506 -24.57 -40.26 -24.19
CA CYS A 506 -24.83 -39.16 -23.28
C CYS A 506 -24.11 -39.40 -21.97
N GLU A 507 -22.81 -39.10 -21.96
CA GLU A 507 -22.10 -38.90 -20.70
C GLU A 507 -22.82 -37.76 -19.98
N VAL A 508 -23.48 -38.08 -18.86
CA VAL A 508 -24.13 -37.07 -18.03
C VAL A 508 -23.02 -36.35 -17.30
N CYS A 509 -22.57 -35.27 -17.93
CA CYS A 509 -21.63 -34.32 -17.37
C CYS A 509 -22.33 -33.58 -16.24
N THR A 510 -21.71 -33.56 -15.07
CA THR A 510 -22.10 -32.67 -13.98
C THR A 510 -21.21 -31.44 -13.99
N ASP A 511 -21.57 -30.35 -13.31
CA ASP A 511 -20.76 -29.12 -13.34
C ASP A 511 -19.35 -29.29 -12.72
N ARG A 512 -19.09 -30.44 -12.08
CA ARG A 512 -17.84 -30.87 -11.41
C ARG A 512 -17.80 -32.40 -11.30
N GLU A 513 -16.62 -33.00 -11.33
CA GLU A 513 -16.38 -34.44 -11.20
C GLU A 513 -16.96 -35.01 -9.89
N LEU A 514 -18.06 -35.77 -10.00
CA LEU A 514 -18.85 -36.20 -8.83
C LEU A 514 -18.30 -37.47 -8.17
N ASN A 515 -17.42 -38.21 -8.85
CA ASN A 515 -16.95 -39.53 -8.40
C ASN A 515 -15.49 -39.81 -8.82
N CYS A 516 -14.56 -39.17 -8.11
CA CYS A 516 -13.12 -39.11 -8.37
C CYS A 516 -12.30 -40.43 -8.39
N ARG A 517 -12.90 -41.62 -8.56
CA ARG A 517 -12.21 -42.93 -8.72
C ARG A 517 -12.99 -43.94 -9.58
N ASN A 518 -14.05 -43.52 -10.28
CA ASN A 518 -14.91 -44.43 -11.03
C ASN A 518 -14.35 -44.76 -12.43
N GLY A 519 -13.27 -44.09 -12.86
CA GLY A 519 -12.61 -44.27 -14.15
C GLY A 519 -13.41 -43.70 -15.32
N ARG A 520 -14.23 -42.69 -15.06
CA ARG A 520 -15.06 -41.95 -16.02
C ARG A 520 -14.71 -40.46 -15.90
N ASP A 521 -15.21 -39.70 -16.85
CA ASP A 521 -15.12 -38.25 -16.94
C ASP A 521 -16.56 -37.78 -16.65
N ASP A 522 -16.85 -37.60 -15.37
CA ASP A 522 -18.19 -37.31 -14.85
C ASP A 522 -18.58 -35.84 -15.08
N ASP A 523 -17.64 -34.92 -15.40
CA ASP A 523 -17.92 -33.53 -15.82
C ASP A 523 -17.56 -33.17 -17.27
N CYS A 524 -16.98 -34.12 -17.99
CA CYS A 524 -16.71 -34.09 -19.43
C CYS A 524 -15.67 -33.04 -19.87
N ASP A 525 -14.74 -32.66 -18.99
CA ASP A 525 -13.66 -31.72 -19.34
C ASP A 525 -12.48 -32.41 -20.08
N GLY A 526 -12.50 -33.75 -20.15
CA GLY A 526 -11.52 -34.59 -20.82
C GLY A 526 -10.45 -35.18 -19.90
N LEU A 527 -10.49 -34.87 -18.60
CA LEU A 527 -9.70 -35.49 -17.54
C LEU A 527 -10.55 -36.55 -16.82
N LEU A 528 -9.90 -37.44 -16.07
CA LEU A 528 -10.60 -38.56 -15.41
C LEU A 528 -10.14 -38.67 -13.97
N ASP A 529 -11.08 -38.87 -13.05
CA ASP A 529 -10.81 -39.10 -11.63
C ASP A 529 -9.84 -38.03 -11.04
N CYS A 530 -8.80 -38.44 -10.29
CA CYS A 530 -7.82 -37.54 -9.68
C CYS A 530 -6.86 -36.85 -10.66
N ALA A 531 -7.00 -37.07 -11.96
CA ALA A 531 -6.32 -36.25 -12.96
C ALA A 531 -7.13 -34.99 -13.31
N ASP A 532 -8.38 -34.93 -12.85
CA ASP A 532 -9.33 -33.84 -13.03
C ASP A 532 -9.18 -32.75 -11.96
N ARG A 533 -9.31 -31.48 -12.37
CA ARG A 533 -9.18 -30.31 -11.47
C ARG A 533 -10.33 -30.24 -10.48
N ASP A 534 -11.52 -30.70 -10.86
CA ASP A 534 -12.70 -30.66 -10.00
C ASP A 534 -12.65 -31.70 -8.87
N CYS A 535 -11.71 -32.65 -8.94
CA CYS A 535 -11.39 -33.63 -7.90
C CYS A 535 -10.28 -33.24 -6.92
N LEU A 536 -9.65 -32.06 -7.08
CA LEU A 536 -8.56 -31.60 -6.20
C LEU A 536 -8.98 -31.47 -4.73
N ALA A 537 -10.26 -31.23 -4.46
CA ALA A 537 -10.79 -31.07 -3.09
C ALA A 537 -11.40 -32.36 -2.50
N ASP A 538 -11.51 -33.47 -3.25
CA ASP A 538 -12.04 -34.73 -2.71
C ASP A 538 -10.93 -35.47 -1.95
N MET A 539 -11.03 -35.54 -0.61
CA MET A 539 -10.12 -36.27 0.30
C MET A 539 -9.90 -37.75 -0.07
N ARG A 540 -10.71 -38.32 -0.96
CA ARG A 540 -10.52 -39.67 -1.49
C ARG A 540 -9.54 -39.72 -2.64
N CYS A 541 -9.09 -38.62 -3.23
CA CYS A 541 -7.99 -38.62 -4.21
C CYS A 541 -6.62 -38.61 -3.57
N CYS A 542 -6.51 -38.14 -2.33
CA CYS A 542 -5.27 -38.21 -1.59
C CYS A 542 -4.80 -39.66 -1.36
N ARG A 543 -3.54 -39.90 -1.69
CA ARG A 543 -2.81 -41.12 -1.38
C ARG A 543 -1.61 -40.65 -0.55
N PRO A 544 -1.54 -40.93 0.76
CA PRO A 544 -0.55 -40.29 1.62
C PRO A 544 0.85 -40.63 1.10
N THR A 545 1.53 -39.62 0.59
CA THR A 545 2.88 -39.75 0.02
C THR A 545 3.96 -39.32 1.00
N GLY A 546 3.60 -38.58 2.06
CA GLY A 546 4.50 -38.04 3.07
C GLY A 546 3.77 -37.10 4.04
N PRO A 547 4.53 -36.36 4.88
CA PRO A 547 4.03 -35.11 5.49
C PRO A 547 3.68 -34.08 4.40
N GLU A 548 2.88 -33.09 4.76
CA GLU A 548 2.36 -32.08 3.82
C GLU A 548 3.48 -31.34 3.09
N GLN A 549 3.31 -31.12 1.77
CA GLN A 549 4.19 -30.25 0.98
C GLN A 549 3.44 -28.95 0.76
N CYS A 550 3.93 -27.88 1.37
CA CYS A 550 3.16 -26.66 1.59
C CYS A 550 3.14 -25.70 0.39
N GLY A 551 3.00 -26.18 -0.84
CA GLY A 551 3.08 -25.32 -2.02
C GLY A 551 2.83 -25.98 -3.36
N ASP A 552 2.28 -27.20 -3.36
CA ASP A 552 2.01 -27.96 -4.58
C ASP A 552 0.53 -28.08 -4.94
N GLY A 553 -0.36 -27.42 -4.18
CA GLY A 553 -1.80 -27.38 -4.44
C GLY A 553 -2.54 -28.60 -3.92
N VAL A 554 -1.86 -29.52 -3.21
CA VAL A 554 -2.34 -30.87 -2.96
C VAL A 554 -2.18 -31.23 -1.50
N ASP A 555 -3.29 -31.63 -0.86
CA ASP A 555 -3.31 -32.28 0.45
C ASP A 555 -2.56 -33.63 0.33
N ASN A 556 -1.27 -33.62 0.66
CA ASN A 556 -0.29 -34.71 0.54
C ASN A 556 -0.35 -35.69 1.73
N ASP A 557 -0.86 -35.24 2.87
CA ASP A 557 -0.98 -36.03 4.10
C ASP A 557 -2.42 -36.51 4.43
N CYS A 558 -3.39 -36.01 3.67
CA CYS A 558 -4.81 -36.35 3.62
C CYS A 558 -5.64 -35.89 4.83
N ASP A 559 -5.28 -34.81 5.50
CA ASP A 559 -6.00 -34.32 6.68
C ASP A 559 -7.19 -33.39 6.34
N GLY A 560 -7.31 -33.00 5.07
CA GLY A 560 -8.39 -32.20 4.52
C GLY A 560 -8.06 -30.73 4.28
N PHE A 561 -6.81 -30.33 4.47
CA PHE A 561 -6.33 -28.98 4.23
C PHE A 561 -5.12 -29.02 3.27
N PRO A 562 -5.20 -28.48 2.05
CA PRO A 562 -4.06 -28.42 1.15
C PRO A 562 -3.18 -27.17 1.39
N ASP A 563 -1.87 -27.33 1.27
CA ASP A 563 -0.85 -26.27 1.40
C ASP A 563 -1.08 -25.36 2.63
N CYS A 564 -1.34 -24.06 2.40
CA CYS A 564 -1.33 -23.01 3.43
C CYS A 564 -2.61 -22.95 4.24
N ALA A 565 -3.61 -23.72 3.81
CA ALA A 565 -4.76 -24.02 4.64
C ALA A 565 -4.43 -25.10 5.68
N ASP A 566 -3.34 -25.85 5.51
CA ASP A 566 -2.91 -26.95 6.37
C ASP A 566 -2.23 -26.46 7.67
N PRO A 567 -2.73 -26.86 8.85
CA PRO A 567 -2.08 -26.59 10.15
C PRO A 567 -0.68 -27.16 10.33
N ASP A 568 -0.23 -28.08 9.47
CA ASP A 568 1.13 -28.61 9.46
C ASP A 568 2.06 -27.77 8.53
N CYS A 569 1.52 -26.78 7.81
CA CYS A 569 2.23 -25.87 6.89
C CYS A 569 2.40 -24.43 7.37
N VAL A 570 1.95 -24.11 8.59
CA VAL A 570 2.02 -22.75 9.17
C VAL A 570 3.44 -22.22 9.40
N ASP A 571 4.45 -23.09 9.38
CA ASP A 571 5.85 -22.71 9.53
C ASP A 571 6.66 -22.95 8.22
N ASP A 572 5.98 -23.24 7.10
CA ASP A 572 6.63 -23.45 5.79
C ASP A 572 6.69 -22.12 5.00
N PRO A 573 7.86 -21.73 4.46
CA PRO A 573 8.07 -20.43 3.80
C PRO A 573 7.12 -20.13 2.63
N ILE A 574 6.57 -21.16 1.98
CA ILE A 574 5.68 -20.99 0.83
C ILE A 574 4.27 -20.55 1.27
N CYS A 575 3.89 -20.81 2.52
CA CYS A 575 2.54 -20.62 3.03
C CYS A 575 2.34 -19.46 3.98
N CYS A 576 3.40 -18.71 4.16
CA CYS A 576 3.33 -17.48 4.88
C CYS A 576 2.59 -16.39 4.11
N VAL A 577 1.75 -15.64 4.82
CA VAL A 577 1.25 -14.35 4.38
C VAL A 577 2.09 -13.30 5.11
N PRO A 578 2.91 -12.49 4.42
CA PRO A 578 3.79 -11.53 5.08
C PRO A 578 2.94 -10.57 5.91
N ARG A 579 3.18 -10.59 7.22
CA ARG A 579 2.63 -9.64 8.18
C ARG A 579 3.79 -9.05 8.97
N PRO A 580 3.65 -7.85 9.55
CA PRO A 580 4.66 -7.32 10.45
C PRO A 580 4.98 -8.32 11.57
N GLU A 581 6.26 -8.54 11.83
CA GLU A 581 6.74 -9.62 12.67
C GLU A 581 6.22 -9.51 14.12
N ARG A 582 5.73 -10.63 14.68
CA ARG A 582 5.16 -10.65 16.04
C ARG A 582 6.19 -11.14 17.05
N CYS A 583 7.12 -10.28 17.38
CA CYS A 583 8.27 -10.50 18.23
C CYS A 583 7.94 -11.12 19.61
N GLY A 584 7.98 -12.45 19.74
CA GLY A 584 7.82 -13.21 20.98
C GLY A 584 6.74 -14.31 20.97
N ASP A 585 6.20 -14.70 19.80
CA ASP A 585 5.25 -15.80 19.66
C ASP A 585 5.86 -17.11 19.10
N GLY A 586 7.16 -17.11 18.82
CA GLY A 586 7.94 -18.28 18.41
C GLY A 586 7.73 -18.66 16.95
N ARG A 587 7.17 -17.76 16.15
CA ARG A 587 6.80 -17.96 14.74
C ARG A 587 7.51 -16.92 13.89
N ASP A 588 7.70 -17.26 12.62
CA ASP A 588 8.16 -16.39 11.56
C ASP A 588 6.90 -15.85 10.87
N ASN A 589 6.49 -14.64 11.21
CA ASN A 589 5.22 -14.03 10.78
C ASN A 589 5.37 -13.18 9.51
N ASP A 590 6.58 -12.76 9.16
CA ASP A 590 6.94 -11.98 7.98
C ASP A 590 7.64 -12.81 6.89
N CYS A 591 8.15 -13.98 7.28
CA CYS A 591 8.58 -15.10 6.44
C CYS A 591 9.86 -14.90 5.69
N ASN A 592 10.75 -14.19 6.36
CA ASN A 592 12.13 -14.06 5.96
C ASN A 592 13.03 -15.24 6.46
N GLY A 593 12.45 -16.21 7.19
CA GLY A 593 13.14 -17.40 7.70
C GLY A 593 13.72 -17.24 9.11
N LEU A 594 13.41 -16.12 9.78
CA LEU A 594 13.83 -15.80 11.13
C LEU A 594 12.57 -15.60 11.99
N ALA A 595 12.66 -15.85 13.30
CA ALA A 595 11.49 -15.83 14.17
C ALA A 595 11.82 -15.09 15.45
N ASP A 596 10.87 -14.28 15.90
CA ASP A 596 11.02 -13.40 17.06
C ASP A 596 12.33 -12.59 17.00
N CYS A 597 13.16 -12.69 18.03
CA CYS A 597 14.33 -11.84 18.27
C CYS A 597 15.56 -12.26 17.48
N PHE A 598 15.40 -13.24 16.60
CA PHE A 598 16.37 -13.57 15.58
C PHE A 598 16.03 -12.91 14.25
N ASP A 599 14.87 -12.25 14.17
CA ASP A 599 14.36 -11.55 13.00
C ASP A 599 14.73 -10.05 13.02
N PRO A 600 15.34 -9.49 11.96
CA PRO A 600 15.64 -8.06 11.85
C PRO A 600 14.40 -7.15 11.89
N ALA A 601 13.23 -7.65 11.48
CA ALA A 601 11.97 -6.90 11.62
C ALA A 601 11.54 -6.72 13.09
N CYS A 602 12.20 -7.41 14.03
CA CYS A 602 12.03 -7.29 15.47
C CYS A 602 13.13 -6.48 16.18
N ASP A 603 14.04 -5.83 15.45
CA ASP A 603 15.16 -5.09 16.03
C ASP A 603 14.68 -3.92 16.92
N ASP A 604 13.51 -3.34 16.62
CA ASP A 604 12.89 -2.26 17.42
C ASP A 604 11.81 -2.75 18.42
N ASP A 605 11.51 -4.07 18.49
CA ASP A 605 10.47 -4.57 19.39
C ASP A 605 10.98 -4.78 20.84
N PRO A 606 10.37 -4.14 21.86
CA PRO A 606 10.79 -4.21 23.26
C PRO A 606 10.85 -5.63 23.87
N ARG A 607 10.18 -6.60 23.25
CA ARG A 607 10.17 -8.01 23.70
C ARG A 607 11.40 -8.78 23.26
N CYS A 608 12.19 -8.24 22.32
CA CYS A 608 13.33 -8.90 21.71
C CYS A 608 14.72 -8.40 22.10
N CYS A 609 14.73 -7.40 22.98
CA CYS A 609 15.71 -7.13 24.02
C CYS A 609 16.50 -8.38 24.48
N VAL A 610 17.71 -8.58 23.94
CA VAL A 610 18.71 -9.49 24.51
C VAL A 610 19.77 -8.63 25.16
N ALA A 611 19.61 -8.30 26.45
CA ALA A 611 20.54 -7.48 27.21
C ALA A 611 22.02 -7.84 26.91
N ARG A 612 22.64 -7.05 26.04
CA ARG A 612 24.07 -7.08 25.74
C ARG A 612 24.70 -5.89 26.45
N PRO A 613 26.03 -5.85 26.62
CA PRO A 613 26.68 -4.64 27.11
C PRO A 613 26.51 -3.53 26.06
N GLU A 614 26.03 -2.36 26.49
CA GLU A 614 25.74 -1.21 25.65
C GLU A 614 26.89 -0.82 24.71
N SER A 615 26.60 -0.66 23.41
CA SER A 615 27.56 -0.22 22.39
C SER A 615 27.49 1.28 22.13
N CYS A 616 27.55 2.07 23.20
CA CYS A 616 27.79 3.52 23.38
C CYS A 616 27.84 4.60 22.26
N ARG A 617 27.68 4.32 20.95
CA ARG A 617 27.58 5.27 19.81
C ARG A 617 26.93 4.63 18.55
N ASN A 618 26.08 3.62 18.66
CA ASN A 618 25.40 3.00 17.51
C ASN A 618 23.94 3.45 17.34
N GLY A 619 23.48 4.41 18.16
CA GLY A 619 22.13 4.97 18.10
C GLY A 619 21.04 4.02 18.60
N ALA A 620 21.41 2.93 19.27
CA ALA A 620 20.50 1.89 19.74
C ALA A 620 20.65 1.67 21.25
N ASP A 621 19.55 1.28 21.91
CA ASP A 621 19.51 0.84 23.31
C ASP A 621 19.81 -0.66 23.36
N ASP A 622 21.09 -1.03 23.27
CA ASP A 622 21.55 -2.43 23.12
C ASP A 622 21.37 -3.26 24.40
N ASP A 623 21.20 -2.61 25.55
CA ASP A 623 20.99 -3.23 26.85
C ASP A 623 19.56 -3.09 27.42
N CYS A 624 18.75 -2.28 26.73
CA CYS A 624 17.30 -2.17 26.82
C CYS A 624 16.82 -1.56 28.15
N ASP A 625 17.56 -0.60 28.67
CA ASP A 625 17.21 0.12 29.90
C ASP A 625 16.50 1.47 29.65
N GLY A 626 16.30 1.81 28.37
CA GLY A 626 15.58 3.00 27.89
C GLY A 626 16.48 4.21 27.64
N LEU A 627 17.81 4.04 27.74
CA LEU A 627 18.80 5.06 27.44
C LEU A 627 19.69 4.59 26.30
N VAL A 628 19.96 5.47 25.36
CA VAL A 628 20.75 5.14 24.15
C VAL A 628 22.15 5.73 24.26
N ASP A 629 23.16 4.96 23.86
CA ASP A 629 24.54 5.42 23.67
C ASP A 629 25.20 6.12 24.88
N CYS A 630 25.65 7.37 24.73
CA CYS A 630 26.39 8.10 25.78
C CYS A 630 25.48 8.69 26.85
N ASP A 631 24.16 8.72 26.61
CA ASP A 631 23.16 9.04 27.62
C ASP A 631 22.89 7.85 28.55
N ASP A 632 23.31 6.65 28.14
CA ASP A 632 23.26 5.45 28.95
C ASP A 632 24.33 5.43 30.08
N SER A 633 23.91 4.95 31.24
CA SER A 633 24.71 4.97 32.46
C SER A 633 25.79 3.88 32.52
N ASP A 634 25.61 2.78 31.78
CA ASP A 634 26.56 1.70 31.61
C ASP A 634 27.68 2.08 30.60
N CYS A 635 27.45 3.09 29.75
CA CYS A 635 28.46 3.75 28.91
C CYS A 635 29.40 4.74 29.62
N SER A 636 29.16 5.02 30.92
CA SER A 636 29.94 5.97 31.73
C SER A 636 31.45 5.67 31.87
N MET A 637 31.88 4.46 31.53
CA MET A 637 33.26 4.00 31.57
C MET A 637 33.87 3.70 30.18
N ASP A 638 33.09 3.80 29.10
CA ASP A 638 33.61 3.55 27.76
C ASP A 638 34.50 4.73 27.29
N PRO A 639 35.72 4.48 26.78
CA PRO A 639 36.62 5.51 26.31
C PRO A 639 36.07 6.39 25.17
N ARG A 640 35.07 5.90 24.41
CA ARG A 640 34.46 6.57 23.25
C ARG A 640 33.45 7.66 23.64
N CYS A 641 32.81 7.55 24.80
CA CYS A 641 32.01 8.62 25.41
C CYS A 641 32.83 9.55 26.32
N ARG A 642 34.16 9.32 26.41
CA ARG A 642 35.01 9.97 27.43
C ARG A 642 36.00 10.99 26.86
N PHE A 643 35.83 11.43 25.62
CA PHE A 643 36.69 12.45 25.05
C PHE A 643 35.91 13.46 24.22
N CYS A 644 35.11 14.27 24.90
CA CYS A 644 34.67 15.54 24.36
C CYS A 644 35.93 16.45 24.27
N ALA A 645 36.45 16.60 23.06
CA ALA A 645 37.41 17.64 22.75
C ALA A 645 36.70 19.00 22.93
N PRO A 646 37.42 20.09 23.26
CA PRO A 646 36.79 21.42 23.34
C PRO A 646 36.61 22.07 21.96
N PHE A 647 36.61 21.27 20.89
CA PHE A 647 36.50 21.67 19.49
C PHE A 647 36.24 20.44 18.62
N GLU A 648 35.44 20.61 17.60
CA GLU A 648 35.01 19.56 16.67
C GLU A 648 36.03 19.25 15.56
N LEU A 649 36.13 17.99 15.10
CA LEU A 649 36.91 17.61 13.90
C LEU A 649 35.97 17.40 12.71
N CYS A 650 35.83 18.44 11.89
CA CYS A 650 34.84 18.61 10.82
C CYS A 650 34.95 17.69 9.57
N ASN A 651 35.28 16.40 9.71
CA ASN A 651 35.34 15.43 8.61
C ASN A 651 35.43 13.95 9.05
N ASN A 652 34.94 13.59 10.22
CA ASN A 652 35.00 12.21 10.72
C ASN A 652 33.65 11.60 11.12
N ALA A 653 32.56 12.33 10.93
CA ALA A 653 31.16 12.00 11.22
C ALA A 653 30.92 11.63 12.69
N ILE A 654 31.68 12.25 13.59
CA ILE A 654 31.66 11.96 15.03
C ILE A 654 31.54 13.30 15.74
N ASP A 655 30.49 13.46 16.54
CA ASP A 655 30.37 14.53 17.55
C ASP A 655 31.52 14.37 18.56
N ASP A 656 32.63 15.06 18.28
CA ASP A 656 33.89 15.03 19.01
C ASP A 656 33.85 15.98 20.22
N ASP A 657 32.96 16.97 20.26
CA ASP A 657 32.82 17.93 21.36
C ASP A 657 31.58 17.72 22.27
N CYS A 658 30.71 16.79 21.87
CA CYS A 658 29.55 16.27 22.56
C CYS A 658 28.41 17.27 22.76
N ASP A 659 28.20 18.20 21.82
CA ASP A 659 27.10 19.18 21.88
C ASP A 659 25.81 18.74 21.17
N GLY A 660 25.85 17.57 20.51
CA GLY A 660 24.72 16.94 19.82
C GLY A 660 24.70 17.14 18.32
N LEU A 661 25.71 17.80 17.74
CA LEU A 661 25.88 18.00 16.30
C LEU A 661 27.25 17.47 15.85
N ALA A 662 27.34 16.85 14.67
CA ALA A 662 28.58 16.23 14.18
C ALA A 662 29.02 16.81 12.84
N ASP A 663 30.33 16.90 12.62
CA ASP A 663 30.93 17.40 11.37
C ASP A 663 30.37 18.77 10.92
N CYS A 664 29.71 18.83 9.76
CA CYS A 664 29.28 20.07 9.12
C CYS A 664 27.92 20.56 9.63
N ASP A 665 27.23 19.72 10.41
CA ASP A 665 26.00 20.09 11.09
C ASP A 665 26.31 20.85 12.40
N ASP A 666 27.56 20.78 12.87
CA ASP A 666 28.06 21.57 14.01
C ASP A 666 28.51 22.98 13.58
N MET A 667 27.99 24.01 14.26
CA MET A 667 28.30 25.41 14.00
C MET A 667 29.76 25.78 14.24
N GLU A 668 30.51 25.03 15.06
CA GLU A 668 31.94 25.22 15.28
C GLU A 668 32.78 24.81 14.04
N CYS A 669 32.19 24.04 13.13
CA CYS A 669 32.79 23.53 11.90
C CYS A 669 32.52 24.36 10.64
N ALA A 670 31.72 25.43 10.76
CA ALA A 670 31.36 26.34 9.67
C ALA A 670 32.55 26.97 8.91
N THR A 671 33.76 26.95 9.49
CA THR A 671 34.96 27.56 8.87
C THR A 671 35.95 26.54 8.30
N GLU A 672 35.69 25.24 8.41
CA GLU A 672 36.65 24.20 8.01
C GLU A 672 36.49 23.79 6.53
N PRO A 673 37.56 23.81 5.71
CA PRO A 673 37.47 23.61 4.25
C PRO A 673 37.03 22.22 3.78
N SER A 674 36.95 21.22 4.67
CA SER A 674 36.47 19.86 4.34
C SER A 674 34.96 19.76 4.22
N CYS A 675 34.21 20.68 4.84
CA CYS A 675 32.76 20.86 4.65
C CYS A 675 32.42 21.61 3.34
N GLY A 676 33.30 21.51 2.34
CA GLY A 676 33.31 22.34 1.14
C GLY A 676 32.28 21.92 0.10
N GLY A 677 31.14 22.61 0.08
CA GLY A 677 30.15 22.50 -0.98
C GLY A 677 29.22 23.71 -1.16
N GLY A 678 29.59 24.92 -0.72
CA GLY A 678 28.71 26.09 -0.92
C GLY A 678 29.35 27.44 -0.74
N CYS A 679 30.14 27.66 0.32
CA CYS A 679 30.48 29.02 0.76
C CYS A 679 31.51 29.73 -0.18
N VAL A 680 31.04 30.35 -1.25
CA VAL A 680 31.75 31.26 -2.16
C VAL A 680 31.41 32.71 -1.78
N PRO A 681 32.16 33.74 -2.21
CA PRO A 681 31.72 35.11 -1.97
C PRO A 681 30.33 35.33 -2.56
N GLU A 682 29.41 35.80 -1.73
CA GLU A 682 27.96 35.87 -1.99
C GLU A 682 27.61 36.31 -3.43
N GLU A 683 26.90 35.47 -4.18
CA GLU A 683 26.31 35.86 -5.47
C GLU A 683 24.95 36.51 -5.23
N CYS A 684 24.96 37.83 -5.02
CA CYS A 684 23.86 38.64 -4.50
C CYS A 684 22.44 38.62 -5.16
N ARG A 685 22.04 37.67 -6.02
CA ARG A 685 20.67 37.51 -6.59
C ARG A 685 20.35 36.08 -7.09
N ASN A 686 20.86 35.02 -6.45
CA ASN A 686 20.59 33.64 -6.88
C ASN A 686 19.66 32.85 -5.94
N GLY A 687 19.15 33.50 -4.88
CA GLY A 687 18.22 32.93 -3.92
C GLY A 687 18.84 31.92 -2.98
N ARG A 688 20.17 31.93 -2.81
CA ARG A 688 20.92 30.97 -1.98
C ARG A 688 21.79 31.73 -0.99
N ASP A 689 22.05 31.11 0.15
CA ASP A 689 23.07 31.54 1.10
C ASP A 689 24.41 31.01 0.59
N ASP A 690 25.03 31.76 -0.32
CA ASP A 690 26.22 31.33 -1.04
C ASP A 690 27.47 31.44 -0.20
N ASP A 691 27.49 32.21 0.89
CA ASP A 691 28.63 32.31 1.83
C ASP A 691 28.36 31.74 3.24
N CYS A 692 27.15 31.21 3.44
CA CYS A 692 26.73 30.36 4.55
C CYS A 692 26.64 31.09 5.90
N ASP A 693 26.36 32.39 5.90
CA ASP A 693 26.24 33.19 7.12
C ASP A 693 24.78 33.33 7.63
N GLY A 694 23.83 32.69 6.93
CA GLY A 694 22.41 32.66 7.23
C GLY A 694 21.62 33.81 6.60
N ILE A 695 22.26 34.65 5.77
CA ILE A 695 21.66 35.82 5.14
C ILE A 695 21.84 35.70 3.62
N ILE A 696 20.72 35.69 2.88
CA ILE A 696 20.76 35.46 1.43
C ILE A 696 20.81 36.76 0.62
N ASP A 697 21.53 36.75 -0.49
CA ASP A 697 21.48 37.73 -1.57
C ASP A 697 21.72 39.20 -1.14
N CYS A 698 20.76 40.11 -1.35
CA CYS A 698 20.91 41.54 -1.08
C CYS A 698 20.69 41.91 0.40
N ALA A 699 20.13 40.98 1.19
CA ALA A 699 20.06 41.12 2.64
C ALA A 699 21.44 40.92 3.27
N ASP A 700 22.34 40.23 2.55
CA ASP A 700 23.68 39.90 3.00
C ASP A 700 24.63 41.13 3.10
N PRO A 701 25.34 41.34 4.22
CA PRO A 701 26.26 42.46 4.40
C PRO A 701 27.48 42.47 3.47
N ASP A 702 27.93 41.31 2.98
CA ASP A 702 29.04 41.15 2.04
C ASP A 702 28.62 41.52 0.60
N CYS A 703 27.32 41.58 0.32
CA CYS A 703 26.75 42.20 -0.88
C CYS A 703 26.67 43.74 -0.86
N ALA A 704 27.07 44.39 0.25
CA ALA A 704 27.06 45.84 0.40
C ALA A 704 28.02 46.56 -0.58
N GLY A 705 27.47 47.06 -1.68
CA GLY A 705 28.18 47.79 -2.73
C GLY A 705 28.32 47.03 -4.05
N SER A 706 27.74 45.82 -4.15
CA SER A 706 27.53 45.12 -5.41
C SER A 706 26.61 45.94 -6.32
N VAL A 707 26.96 46.07 -7.61
CA VAL A 707 26.14 46.82 -8.59
C VAL A 707 24.77 46.14 -8.80
N LEU A 708 24.67 44.85 -8.48
CA LEU A 708 23.46 44.04 -8.59
C LEU A 708 22.43 44.38 -7.49
N CYS A 709 22.88 44.71 -6.27
CA CYS A 709 22.02 45.20 -5.17
C CYS A 709 22.04 46.74 -5.01
N SER A 710 22.71 47.45 -5.93
CA SER A 710 22.80 48.93 -5.89
C SER A 710 21.86 49.62 -6.88
N ILE A 711 20.94 48.87 -7.50
CA ILE A 711 19.84 49.42 -8.30
C ILE A 711 18.53 48.98 -7.63
N CYS A 712 18.36 49.36 -6.37
CA CYS A 712 17.05 49.48 -5.74
C CYS A 712 16.35 50.65 -6.42
N ILE A 713 15.39 50.34 -7.28
CA ILE A 713 14.43 51.36 -7.74
C ILE A 713 13.23 51.34 -6.79
N ALA A 714 12.23 52.18 -7.00
CA ALA A 714 10.99 52.00 -6.26
C ALA A 714 10.28 50.77 -6.85
N GLU A 715 9.70 49.96 -5.98
CA GLU A 715 9.04 48.70 -6.32
C GLU A 715 8.02 48.88 -7.45
N ILE A 716 8.01 47.93 -8.39
CA ILE A 716 7.06 47.88 -9.49
C ILE A 716 6.10 46.71 -9.23
N CYS A 717 4.97 47.05 -8.62
CA CYS A 717 4.00 46.13 -8.01
C CYS A 717 3.18 45.26 -8.98
N ASP A 718 3.69 44.96 -10.17
CA ASP A 718 3.08 44.08 -11.18
C ASP A 718 4.12 43.16 -11.87
N LEU A 719 5.26 42.93 -11.21
CA LEU A 719 6.37 42.12 -11.69
C LEU A 719 6.88 41.21 -10.55
N PRO A 720 7.01 39.88 -10.77
CA PRO A 720 7.39 38.94 -9.73
C PRO A 720 8.90 38.97 -9.43
N LEU A 721 9.41 40.11 -8.97
CA LEU A 721 10.82 40.43 -8.71
C LEU A 721 10.92 41.46 -7.58
N ASP A 722 11.81 41.26 -6.61
CA ASP A 722 12.11 42.25 -5.54
C ASP A 722 13.05 43.34 -6.08
N GLU A 723 12.51 44.53 -6.32
CA GLU A 723 13.15 45.58 -7.13
C GLU A 723 13.67 46.76 -6.33
N ASP A 724 13.16 46.92 -5.11
CA ASP A 724 13.68 47.82 -4.09
C ASP A 724 14.58 47.14 -3.04
N CYS A 725 14.65 45.80 -3.11
CA CYS A 725 15.58 44.92 -2.41
C CYS A 725 15.36 44.85 -0.89
N ASP A 726 14.10 44.85 -0.46
CA ASP A 726 13.75 44.72 0.96
C ASP A 726 13.33 43.28 1.37
N GLY A 727 13.29 42.36 0.39
CA GLY A 727 13.01 40.94 0.59
C GLY A 727 11.55 40.55 0.38
N LEU A 728 10.68 41.48 0.00
CA LEU A 728 9.28 41.25 -0.32
C LEU A 728 9.05 41.53 -1.82
N ILE A 729 8.06 40.86 -2.42
CA ILE A 729 7.75 40.99 -3.86
C ILE A 729 6.29 41.37 -4.06
N ASP A 730 6.02 42.19 -5.08
CA ASP A 730 4.68 42.59 -5.49
C ASP A 730 3.80 43.04 -4.30
N CYS A 731 2.67 42.37 -4.05
CA CYS A 731 1.66 42.81 -3.10
C CYS A 731 1.94 42.37 -1.66
N ASP A 732 2.95 41.52 -1.48
CA ASP A 732 3.48 41.20 -0.17
C ASP A 732 4.45 42.29 0.33
N ASP A 733 4.84 43.21 -0.56
CA ASP A 733 5.71 44.36 -0.27
C ASP A 733 4.94 45.57 0.32
N PRO A 734 5.33 46.09 1.51
CA PRO A 734 4.70 47.25 2.15
C PRO A 734 4.80 48.55 1.33
N ASP A 735 5.80 48.71 0.48
CA ASP A 735 5.96 49.86 -0.41
C ASP A 735 4.98 49.80 -1.60
N CYS A 736 4.43 48.61 -1.90
CA CYS A 736 3.32 48.39 -2.82
C CYS A 736 1.92 48.55 -2.22
N ALA A 737 1.81 48.80 -0.90
CA ALA A 737 0.54 48.95 -0.19
C ALA A 737 -0.37 50.10 -0.69
N THR A 738 0.13 50.99 -1.56
CA THR A 738 -0.66 52.06 -2.18
C THR A 738 -0.69 52.00 -3.70
N ASP A 739 -0.06 50.98 -4.30
CA ASP A 739 -0.02 50.81 -5.74
C ASP A 739 -1.34 50.19 -6.24
N PRO A 740 -1.97 50.75 -7.30
CA PRO A 740 -3.23 50.25 -7.84
C PRO A 740 -3.19 48.80 -8.35
N ALA A 741 -2.02 48.22 -8.57
CA ALA A 741 -1.87 46.82 -8.95
C ALA A 741 -2.08 45.84 -7.76
N CYS A 742 -1.86 46.31 -6.53
CA CYS A 742 -1.94 45.52 -5.29
C CYS A 742 -3.09 45.90 -4.36
N ALA A 743 -3.91 46.87 -4.73
CA ALA A 743 -5.15 47.13 -4.04
C ALA A 743 -6.28 46.29 -4.66
N PRO A 744 -7.12 45.57 -3.87
CA PRO A 744 -8.49 45.32 -4.32
C PRO A 744 -9.12 46.69 -4.65
N VAL A 745 -9.97 46.75 -5.67
CA VAL A 745 -10.56 48.04 -6.10
C VAL A 745 -11.50 48.52 -5.00
N CYS A 746 -10.96 49.26 -4.02
CA CYS A 746 -11.72 49.75 -2.88
C CYS A 746 -12.64 50.90 -3.35
N PHE A 747 -13.92 50.73 -3.15
CA PHE A 747 -14.92 51.76 -3.39
C PHE A 747 -15.16 52.58 -2.11
N PRO A 748 -15.79 53.77 -2.20
CA PRO A 748 -15.99 54.62 -1.02
C PRO A 748 -17.03 54.09 -0.02
N GLU A 749 -17.86 53.17 -0.48
CA GLU A 749 -18.90 52.42 0.23
C GLU A 749 -18.93 51.06 -0.47
N GLU A 750 -19.22 50.02 0.27
CA GLU A 750 -19.36 48.65 -0.23
C GLU A 750 -20.37 48.59 -1.39
N VAL A 751 -19.95 47.99 -2.50
CA VAL A 751 -20.71 48.04 -3.76
C VAL A 751 -21.45 46.72 -4.01
N SER A 752 -20.93 45.62 -3.48
CA SER A 752 -21.57 44.31 -3.44
C SER A 752 -21.58 43.82 -2.00
N CYS A 753 -22.74 43.32 -1.55
CA CYS A 753 -22.96 42.89 -0.17
C CYS A 753 -23.09 41.36 -0.04
N ILE A 754 -22.65 40.59 -1.04
CA ILE A 754 -22.73 39.11 -1.09
C ILE A 754 -21.60 38.47 -1.94
N ASN A 755 -20.52 39.18 -2.26
CA ASN A 755 -19.47 38.67 -3.16
C ASN A 755 -18.25 38.08 -2.40
N GLY A 756 -18.29 38.03 -1.08
CA GLY A 756 -17.22 37.54 -0.22
C GLY A 756 -15.99 38.44 -0.21
N ALA A 757 -16.09 39.68 -0.68
CA ALA A 757 -14.98 40.63 -0.78
C ALA A 757 -15.23 41.89 0.05
N ASP A 758 -14.19 42.39 0.72
CA ASP A 758 -14.19 43.69 1.40
C ASP A 758 -14.05 44.80 0.34
N ASP A 759 -15.15 45.10 -0.34
CA ASP A 759 -15.21 46.01 -1.49
C ASP A 759 -14.84 47.46 -1.12
N ASP A 760 -14.93 47.87 0.15
CA ASP A 760 -14.54 49.20 0.61
C ASP A 760 -13.32 49.23 1.55
N CYS A 761 -12.74 48.06 1.78
CA CYS A 761 -11.46 47.81 2.45
C CYS A 761 -11.45 48.27 3.92
N ASN A 762 -12.58 48.17 4.60
CA ASN A 762 -12.72 48.60 6.00
C ASN A 762 -12.51 47.45 7.02
N GLY A 763 -12.25 46.24 6.54
CA GLY A 763 -11.95 45.04 7.29
C GLY A 763 -13.18 44.20 7.64
N LEU A 764 -14.34 44.52 7.05
CA LEU A 764 -15.58 43.78 7.17
C LEU A 764 -16.03 43.41 5.76
N VAL A 765 -16.67 42.25 5.63
CA VAL A 765 -17.04 41.69 4.32
C VAL A 765 -18.54 41.50 4.28
N ASP A 766 -19.17 41.96 3.20
CA ASP A 766 -20.57 41.75 2.88
C ASP A 766 -21.49 42.17 4.04
N CYS A 767 -22.32 41.26 4.55
CA CYS A 767 -23.35 41.55 5.54
C CYS A 767 -22.82 41.77 6.96
N GLU A 768 -21.54 41.49 7.19
CA GLU A 768 -20.85 41.85 8.42
C GLU A 768 -20.41 43.32 8.43
N ASP A 769 -20.44 43.97 7.28
CA ASP A 769 -20.03 45.35 7.10
C ASP A 769 -21.20 46.35 7.32
N PRO A 770 -21.01 47.40 8.13
CA PRO A 770 -21.96 48.48 8.34
C PRO A 770 -22.40 49.22 7.07
N GLY A 771 -21.60 49.19 6.01
CA GLY A 771 -21.89 49.73 4.68
C GLY A 771 -23.11 49.04 4.03
N CYS A 772 -23.27 47.74 4.29
CA CYS A 772 -24.40 46.91 3.85
C CYS A 772 -25.62 46.93 4.80
N SER A 773 -25.63 47.79 5.82
CA SER A 773 -26.75 47.91 6.77
C SER A 773 -28.03 48.44 6.09
N GLY A 774 -28.93 47.51 5.75
CA GLY A 774 -30.20 47.76 5.06
C GLY A 774 -30.19 47.42 3.58
N ASP A 775 -29.13 46.76 3.09
CA ASP A 775 -29.10 46.15 1.77
C ASP A 775 -29.98 44.87 1.75
N PRO A 776 -30.97 44.73 0.85
CA PRO A 776 -31.88 43.59 0.81
C PRO A 776 -31.19 42.24 0.60
N SER A 777 -29.96 42.26 0.07
CA SER A 777 -29.16 41.06 -0.19
C SER A 777 -28.64 40.41 1.11
N CYS A 778 -28.59 41.19 2.20
CA CYS A 778 -28.08 40.77 3.50
C CYS A 778 -29.12 40.31 4.50
N CYS A 779 -30.38 40.24 4.08
CA CYS A 779 -31.47 39.77 4.90
C CYS A 779 -32.07 38.52 4.25
N VAL A 780 -32.25 37.46 5.05
CA VAL A 780 -32.99 36.26 4.63
C VAL A 780 -34.39 36.42 5.21
N PRO A 781 -35.47 36.50 4.42
CA PRO A 781 -36.81 36.74 4.96
C PRO A 781 -37.25 35.55 5.82
N GLN A 782 -37.10 35.71 7.13
CA GLN A 782 -37.58 34.79 8.15
C GLN A 782 -38.71 35.46 8.93
N PRO A 783 -39.55 34.72 9.65
CA PRO A 783 -40.48 35.34 10.59
C PRO A 783 -39.69 36.12 11.67
N GLU A 784 -39.97 37.41 11.82
CA GLU A 784 -39.24 38.32 12.73
C GLU A 784 -38.98 37.73 14.12
N ASP A 785 -37.70 37.62 14.52
CA ASP A 785 -37.33 37.28 15.90
C ASP A 785 -37.39 38.54 16.75
N CYS A 786 -38.48 38.63 17.49
CA CYS A 786 -38.87 39.83 18.24
C CYS A 786 -38.01 40.20 19.46
N SER A 787 -36.76 39.75 19.52
CA SER A 787 -35.89 39.91 20.69
C SER A 787 -34.39 40.11 20.41
N ASN A 788 -33.95 40.06 19.15
CA ASN A 788 -32.55 40.00 18.78
C ASN A 788 -31.95 41.35 18.30
N GLY A 789 -32.77 42.40 18.14
CA GLY A 789 -32.33 43.74 17.72
C GLY A 789 -32.14 43.92 16.22
N ARG A 790 -32.48 42.92 15.40
CA ARG A 790 -32.35 42.88 13.94
C ARG A 790 -33.72 43.02 13.29
N ASP A 791 -33.72 43.09 11.96
CA ASP A 791 -34.90 43.18 11.08
C ASP A 791 -34.82 41.92 10.21
N ASP A 792 -35.29 40.82 10.78
CA ASP A 792 -35.15 39.46 10.24
C ASP A 792 -36.18 39.17 9.14
N ASP A 793 -37.25 39.97 9.04
CA ASP A 793 -38.24 39.87 7.96
C ASP A 793 -38.13 40.97 6.88
N CYS A 794 -37.10 41.82 7.01
CA CYS A 794 -36.68 42.83 6.03
C CYS A 794 -37.69 43.97 5.78
N ASP A 795 -38.58 44.28 6.73
CA ASP A 795 -39.63 45.27 6.56
C ASP A 795 -39.26 46.69 7.08
N PHE A 796 -38.01 46.84 7.58
CA PHE A 796 -37.42 48.02 8.22
C PHE A 796 -37.92 48.31 9.64
N ALA A 797 -38.54 47.34 10.32
CA ALA A 797 -38.89 47.40 11.72
C ALA A 797 -38.22 46.27 12.51
N THR A 798 -37.51 46.64 13.58
CA THR A 798 -36.79 45.67 14.43
C THR A 798 -37.59 45.34 15.69
N ASP A 799 -37.67 44.07 16.07
CA ASP A 799 -38.23 43.56 17.33
C ASP A 799 -39.68 44.05 17.63
N CYS A 800 -39.99 44.45 18.88
CA CYS A 800 -41.30 44.95 19.30
C CYS A 800 -41.75 46.28 18.65
N ARG A 801 -40.97 46.85 17.73
CA ARG A 801 -41.41 47.96 16.87
C ARG A 801 -41.99 47.46 15.56
N ASP A 802 -41.74 46.20 15.24
CA ASP A 802 -42.30 45.48 14.12
C ASP A 802 -43.76 45.05 14.36
N ALA A 803 -44.54 45.02 13.29
CA ALA A 803 -45.97 44.75 13.31
C ALA A 803 -46.29 43.25 13.43
N ASP A 804 -45.41 42.39 12.95
CA ASP A 804 -45.49 40.93 12.99
C ASP A 804 -45.06 40.40 14.36
N CYS A 805 -44.26 41.18 15.11
CA CYS A 805 -43.98 40.97 16.54
C CYS A 805 -45.11 41.28 17.52
N ARG A 806 -46.27 41.70 17.02
CA ARG A 806 -47.43 42.11 17.83
C ARG A 806 -47.98 41.03 18.76
N PHE A 807 -47.78 39.75 18.41
CA PHE A 807 -48.23 38.61 19.21
C PHE A 807 -47.07 37.84 19.84
N SER A 808 -45.84 38.31 19.65
CA SER A 808 -44.65 37.63 20.16
C SER A 808 -44.57 37.73 21.69
N PRO A 809 -44.35 36.60 22.38
CA PRO A 809 -44.31 36.54 23.83
C PRO A 809 -43.15 37.35 24.45
N PHE A 810 -42.07 37.63 23.70
CA PHE A 810 -40.97 38.51 24.12
C PHE A 810 -41.43 39.96 24.37
N CYS A 811 -42.35 40.43 23.53
CA CYS A 811 -43.00 41.73 23.67
C CYS A 811 -44.18 41.69 24.66
N ALA A 812 -44.54 40.51 25.18
CA ALA A 812 -45.68 40.26 26.07
C ALA A 812 -45.24 39.94 27.51
N SER A 813 -44.47 40.86 28.10
CA SER A 813 -44.27 40.95 29.55
C SER A 813 -44.68 42.32 30.11
N ASP A 814 -45.87 42.76 29.68
CA ASP A 814 -46.89 43.12 30.66
C ASP A 814 -47.75 41.85 30.93
N MET A 815 -47.27 40.98 31.86
CA MET A 815 -47.99 39.94 32.66
C MET A 815 -47.72 38.41 32.48
N GLY A 816 -46.73 37.86 33.21
CA GLY A 816 -46.88 36.78 34.23
C GLY A 816 -46.81 35.24 33.89
N PRO A 817 -46.48 34.35 34.87
CA PRO A 817 -45.83 33.00 34.72
C PRO A 817 -46.67 31.79 35.26
N PRO A 818 -46.16 30.56 35.63
CA PRO A 818 -45.19 29.56 35.07
C PRO A 818 -45.75 28.08 35.00
N ASP A 819 -45.12 27.11 34.29
CA ASP A 819 -44.85 25.69 34.76
C ASP A 819 -44.24 24.74 33.68
N MET A 820 -43.12 24.08 34.05
CA MET A 820 -42.58 22.71 33.80
C MET A 820 -42.77 21.93 32.45
N GLY A 821 -41.66 21.33 31.94
CA GLY A 821 -41.48 20.50 30.71
C GLY A 821 -42.14 19.09 30.67
N PRO A 822 -41.60 18.01 30.05
CA PRO A 822 -40.30 17.75 29.36
C PRO A 822 -40.38 16.93 28.02
N GLY A 823 -39.24 16.68 27.34
CA GLY A 823 -38.95 15.37 26.71
C GLY A 823 -38.59 15.29 25.21
N ASP A 824 -37.36 14.82 24.98
CA ASP A 824 -36.91 13.77 24.04
C ASP A 824 -36.03 14.13 22.83
N MET A 825 -34.89 13.43 22.79
CA MET A 825 -33.70 13.55 21.94
C MET A 825 -33.75 12.65 20.68
N GLY A 826 -33.01 13.06 19.64
CA GLY A 826 -32.59 12.25 18.48
C GLY A 826 -31.53 13.01 17.63
N PRO A 827 -30.66 12.33 16.87
CA PRO A 827 -29.20 12.56 16.74
C PRO A 827 -28.74 13.59 15.66
N PRO A 828 -27.45 14.01 15.64
CA PRO A 828 -26.96 15.11 14.82
C PRO A 828 -26.45 14.63 13.43
N PRO A 829 -26.47 15.50 12.41
CA PRO A 829 -25.56 15.40 11.28
C PRO A 829 -24.29 16.23 11.53
N THR A 830 -23.17 15.64 11.15
CA THR A 830 -21.82 16.20 11.11
C THR A 830 -21.71 17.32 10.07
N ASP A 831 -20.69 18.16 10.24
CA ASP A 831 -20.19 19.22 9.34
C ASP A 831 -20.46 20.65 9.86
N MET A 832 -19.62 21.06 10.82
CA MET A 832 -19.37 22.45 11.23
C MET A 832 -17.92 22.84 10.85
N PRO A 833 -17.63 24.13 10.59
CA PRO A 833 -16.29 24.63 10.23
C PRO A 833 -15.30 24.51 11.41
N PRO A 834 -13.96 24.49 11.14
CA PRO A 834 -12.94 24.28 12.17
C PRO A 834 -13.06 25.35 13.25
N THR A 835 -13.27 24.90 14.48
CA THR A 835 -13.23 25.76 15.65
C THR A 835 -11.78 26.08 16.00
N PRO A 836 -11.45 27.24 16.60
CA PRO A 836 -10.07 27.57 16.99
C PRO A 836 -9.50 26.75 18.19
N GLY A 837 -9.95 25.50 18.37
CA GLY A 837 -9.47 24.55 19.39
C GLY A 837 -10.52 23.59 19.93
N GLU A 838 -10.10 22.38 20.29
CA GLU A 838 -10.95 21.33 20.85
C GLU A 838 -11.36 21.63 22.32
N ILE A 839 -12.47 22.36 22.52
CA ILE A 839 -12.93 22.75 23.86
C ILE A 839 -14.03 21.81 24.39
N GLY A 840 -13.66 20.97 25.37
CA GLY A 840 -14.60 20.14 26.12
C GLY A 840 -14.30 18.65 26.03
N VAL A 841 -14.60 17.91 27.10
CA VAL A 841 -14.25 16.48 27.22
C VAL A 841 -14.79 15.60 26.09
N ALA A 842 -15.89 15.98 25.47
CA ALA A 842 -16.49 15.19 24.40
C ALA A 842 -15.69 15.23 23.10
N MET A 843 -14.92 16.30 22.85
CA MET A 843 -14.09 16.44 21.65
C MET A 843 -12.69 15.88 21.92
N CYS A 844 -12.07 16.33 23.01
CA CYS A 844 -10.78 15.87 23.52
C CYS A 844 -10.61 14.38 23.93
N THR A 845 -11.62 13.52 23.79
CA THR A 845 -11.51 12.10 24.20
C THR A 845 -12.25 11.13 23.26
N ASN A 846 -12.59 11.59 22.06
CA ASN A 846 -13.40 10.83 21.12
C ASN A 846 -12.57 10.07 20.06
N GLY A 847 -11.25 10.30 19.98
CA GLY A 847 -10.36 9.66 19.01
C GLY A 847 -10.39 10.29 17.62
N ALA A 848 -10.91 11.51 17.49
CA ALA A 848 -11.01 12.25 16.23
C ALA A 848 -10.21 13.56 16.30
N ASP A 849 -9.92 14.10 15.13
CA ASP A 849 -9.32 15.44 14.92
C ASP A 849 -10.51 16.36 14.65
N ASP A 850 -11.07 16.94 15.72
CA ASP A 850 -12.35 17.64 15.66
C ASP A 850 -12.23 19.08 15.11
N ASP A 851 -11.02 19.61 14.92
CA ASP A 851 -10.76 20.92 14.31
C ASP A 851 -9.84 20.93 13.08
N GLY A 852 -9.33 19.77 12.67
CA GLY A 852 -8.71 19.52 11.35
C GLY A 852 -7.24 19.90 11.27
N ASP A 853 -6.53 19.97 12.39
CA ASP A 853 -5.10 20.35 12.45
C ASP A 853 -4.13 19.15 12.23
N GLY A 854 -4.66 17.93 12.19
CA GLY A 854 -3.94 16.68 11.97
C GLY A 854 -3.55 15.94 13.26
N ARG A 855 -3.91 16.46 14.45
CA ARG A 855 -3.73 15.80 15.74
C ARG A 855 -5.09 15.43 16.32
N VAL A 856 -5.12 14.40 17.17
CA VAL A 856 -6.36 13.89 17.76
C VAL A 856 -6.28 13.97 19.27
N ASP A 857 -7.37 14.39 19.92
CA ASP A 857 -7.51 14.42 21.38
C ASP A 857 -6.28 15.08 22.08
N CYS A 858 -5.70 14.39 23.07
CA CYS A 858 -4.56 14.84 23.88
C CYS A 858 -3.21 14.88 23.16
N ALA A 859 -3.12 14.44 21.89
CA ALA A 859 -1.95 14.73 21.06
C ALA A 859 -2.00 16.17 20.51
N ASP A 860 -3.18 16.78 20.54
CA ASP A 860 -3.42 18.16 20.16
C ASP A 860 -3.02 19.12 21.30
N THR A 861 -2.36 20.20 20.91
CA THR A 861 -1.94 21.27 21.82
C THR A 861 -3.04 22.25 22.20
N ASP A 862 -4.17 22.24 21.50
CA ASP A 862 -5.32 23.09 21.80
C ASP A 862 -6.49 22.37 22.48
N CYS A 863 -6.38 21.05 22.65
CA CYS A 863 -7.33 20.26 23.42
C CYS A 863 -7.42 20.72 24.88
N SER A 864 -8.62 21.19 25.26
CA SER A 864 -8.91 21.76 26.58
C SER A 864 -10.23 21.23 27.16
N PRO A 865 -10.23 20.05 27.81
CA PRO A 865 -11.44 19.37 28.26
C PRO A 865 -12.31 20.18 29.24
N PHE A 866 -11.68 21.06 30.05
CA PHE A 866 -12.37 21.93 31.02
C PHE A 866 -11.71 23.33 31.18
N GLY A 867 -10.92 23.78 30.20
CA GLY A 867 -10.12 25.01 30.26
C GLY A 867 -8.62 24.75 30.51
N PRO A 868 -7.79 25.80 30.70
CA PRO A 868 -6.32 25.72 30.71
C PRO A 868 -5.70 25.02 31.95
N SER A 869 -6.48 24.18 32.62
CA SER A 869 -6.15 23.45 33.84
C SER A 869 -6.96 22.14 33.87
N GLY A 870 -7.03 21.45 32.73
CA GLY A 870 -7.63 20.13 32.58
C GLY A 870 -6.54 19.16 32.17
N GLU A 871 -6.52 17.99 32.79
CA GLU A 871 -5.52 16.94 32.58
C GLU A 871 -5.83 16.11 31.32
N CYS A 872 -4.83 15.50 30.72
CA CYS A 872 -5.04 14.44 29.73
C CYS A 872 -5.22 13.09 30.42
N CYS A 873 -5.54 12.04 29.64
CA CYS A 873 -5.70 10.68 30.15
C CYS A 873 -4.47 9.83 29.80
N ASP A 874 -3.30 10.27 30.23
CA ASP A 874 -1.99 9.72 29.83
C ASP A 874 -1.08 9.38 31.03
N GLY A 875 -1.54 9.59 32.26
CA GLY A 875 -0.79 9.34 33.48
C GLY A 875 0.13 10.48 33.91
N VAL A 876 0.06 11.65 33.25
CA VAL A 876 0.85 12.84 33.54
C VAL A 876 0.01 13.85 34.35
N ASP A 877 0.71 14.78 35.02
CA ASP A 877 0.15 15.91 35.77
C ASP A 877 0.43 17.17 34.93
N ASP A 878 -0.42 17.38 33.93
CA ASP A 878 -0.27 18.35 32.84
C ASP A 878 -0.40 19.79 33.33
N ASP A 879 -1.27 20.04 34.32
CA ASP A 879 -1.46 21.36 34.91
C ASP A 879 -0.57 21.61 36.15
N GLY A 880 0.10 20.56 36.64
CA GLY A 880 1.07 20.61 37.72
C GLY A 880 0.47 20.84 39.11
N ASP A 881 -0.83 20.58 39.30
CA ASP A 881 -1.50 20.68 40.60
C ASP A 881 -1.21 19.48 41.53
N GLY A 882 -0.58 18.43 41.00
CA GLY A 882 -0.15 17.24 41.72
C GLY A 882 -1.15 16.09 41.68
N PHE A 883 -2.13 16.13 40.78
CA PHE A 883 -3.07 15.05 40.55
C PHE A 883 -3.16 14.68 39.06
N THR A 884 -2.71 13.48 38.72
CA THR A 884 -2.79 12.96 37.36
C THR A 884 -4.21 12.54 36.97
N ASP A 885 -4.57 12.72 35.69
CA ASP A 885 -5.79 12.21 35.03
C ASP A 885 -7.13 12.51 35.74
N VAL A 886 -7.30 13.71 36.29
CA VAL A 886 -8.54 14.07 37.02
C VAL A 886 -9.59 14.67 36.09
N PHE A 887 -10.81 14.11 36.13
CA PHE A 887 -12.00 14.53 35.34
C PHE A 887 -11.96 14.18 33.84
N THR A 888 -10.97 13.44 33.35
CA THR A 888 -10.63 13.48 31.91
C THR A 888 -10.77 12.14 31.22
N CYS A 889 -10.43 11.02 31.88
CA CYS A 889 -10.60 9.70 31.28
C CYS A 889 -12.07 9.31 31.11
N ARG A 890 -12.46 9.01 29.87
CA ARG A 890 -13.80 8.50 29.55
C ARG A 890 -14.04 7.15 30.21
N CYS A 891 -15.24 6.96 30.76
CA CYS A 891 -15.61 5.75 31.45
C CYS A 891 -17.04 5.33 31.13
N PHE A 892 -17.29 4.03 31.21
CA PHE A 892 -18.63 3.44 31.09
C PHE A 892 -19.09 2.81 32.39
N SER A 893 -18.17 2.57 33.33
CA SER A 893 -18.43 2.05 34.67
C SER A 893 -17.34 2.42 35.66
N ASP A 894 -17.62 2.32 36.96
CA ASP A 894 -16.62 2.51 38.04
C ASP A 894 -15.38 1.61 37.90
N ALA A 895 -15.46 0.50 37.17
CA ALA A 895 -14.32 -0.37 36.94
C ALA A 895 -13.27 0.28 36.03
N ASP A 896 -13.70 1.14 35.11
CA ASP A 896 -12.82 1.82 34.15
C ASP A 896 -11.99 2.91 34.84
N CYS A 897 -12.50 3.45 35.95
CA CYS A 897 -11.81 4.45 36.77
C CYS A 897 -10.92 3.86 37.86
N ALA A 898 -10.84 2.53 37.94
CA ALA A 898 -10.07 1.87 38.98
C ALA A 898 -8.57 1.95 38.68
N GLY A 899 -7.89 2.90 39.34
CA GLY A 899 -6.45 3.15 39.14
C GLY A 899 -6.13 4.21 38.09
N VAL A 900 -7.15 4.95 37.63
CA VAL A 900 -6.99 6.15 36.83
C VAL A 900 -6.65 7.32 37.75
N GLY A 901 -5.52 7.98 37.47
CA GLY A 901 -5.01 9.05 38.30
C GLY A 901 -4.55 8.63 39.70
N ASP A 902 -4.00 9.59 40.44
CA ASP A 902 -3.45 9.37 41.79
C ASP A 902 -4.51 9.37 42.93
N ILE A 903 -5.79 9.53 42.60
CA ILE A 903 -6.90 9.58 43.55
C ILE A 903 -8.00 8.59 43.21
N ASP A 904 -8.79 8.21 44.23
CA ASP A 904 -9.92 7.28 44.06
C ASP A 904 -11.06 7.96 43.27
N GLN A 905 -11.22 7.55 42.01
CA GLN A 905 -12.21 8.10 41.07
C GLN A 905 -13.36 7.10 40.84
N VAL A 906 -14.53 7.63 40.49
CA VAL A 906 -15.73 6.86 40.08
C VAL A 906 -16.25 7.42 38.78
N CYS A 907 -16.98 6.59 38.02
CA CYS A 907 -17.48 7.01 36.74
C CYS A 907 -18.74 7.86 36.91
N TYR A 908 -18.71 9.11 36.42
CA TYR A 908 -19.87 10.00 36.45
C TYR A 908 -20.81 9.69 35.28
N GLU A 909 -21.33 8.45 35.25
CA GLU A 909 -22.16 7.88 34.16
C GLU A 909 -23.41 8.72 33.83
N SER A 910 -23.89 9.50 34.79
CA SER A 910 -25.17 10.21 34.68
C SER A 910 -25.07 11.67 34.29
N THR A 911 -23.85 12.21 34.23
CA THR A 911 -23.59 13.60 33.87
C THR A 911 -22.67 13.69 32.67
N PHE A 912 -21.46 13.14 32.78
CA PHE A 912 -20.38 13.41 31.82
C PHE A 912 -19.70 12.15 31.26
N SER A 913 -19.96 10.95 31.82
CA SER A 913 -19.28 9.71 31.41
C SER A 913 -17.74 9.79 31.49
N VAL A 914 -17.23 10.46 32.53
CA VAL A 914 -15.80 10.61 32.82
C VAL A 914 -15.48 10.15 34.23
N CYS A 915 -14.24 9.69 34.43
CA CYS A 915 -13.68 9.39 35.73
C CYS A 915 -13.51 10.69 36.51
N ALA A 916 -14.13 10.74 37.68
CA ALA A 916 -14.10 11.93 38.51
C ALA A 916 -13.97 11.58 40.00
N PRO A 917 -13.41 12.49 40.81
CA PRO A 917 -13.24 12.27 42.24
C PRO A 917 -14.57 11.98 42.94
N ARG A 918 -14.59 11.04 43.88
CA ARG A 918 -15.81 10.71 44.62
C ARG A 918 -16.33 11.92 45.40
N CYS A 919 -17.53 12.39 45.07
CA CYS A 919 -18.12 13.59 45.66
C CYS A 919 -18.28 13.50 47.19
N ASP A 920 -18.44 12.30 47.73
CA ASP A 920 -18.58 12.06 49.17
C ASP A 920 -17.27 12.31 49.94
N PHE A 921 -16.13 12.33 49.25
CA PHE A 921 -14.83 12.68 49.80
C PHE A 921 -14.55 14.20 49.75
N PHE A 922 -14.92 14.87 48.64
CA PHE A 922 -14.54 16.26 48.35
C PHE A 922 -15.53 17.35 48.80
N GLY A 923 -16.54 17.00 49.61
CA GLY A 923 -17.45 17.99 50.22
C GLY A 923 -18.94 17.70 50.01
N GLY A 924 -19.26 16.63 49.28
CA GLY A 924 -20.63 16.19 49.02
C GLY A 924 -21.37 17.16 48.12
N ASP A 925 -22.57 17.55 48.52
CA ASP A 925 -23.44 18.40 47.69
C ASP A 925 -22.81 19.76 47.37
N SER A 926 -21.93 20.29 48.23
CA SER A 926 -21.24 21.55 47.94
C SER A 926 -20.18 21.43 46.85
N PHE A 927 -19.59 20.23 46.67
CA PHE A 927 -18.65 19.96 45.59
C PHE A 927 -19.39 19.86 44.26
N CYS A 928 -20.46 19.06 44.22
CA CYS A 928 -21.29 18.96 43.02
C CYS A 928 -21.88 20.30 42.59
N GLN A 929 -22.27 21.15 43.54
CA GLN A 929 -22.78 22.50 43.27
C GLN A 929 -21.74 23.50 42.76
N MET A 930 -20.44 23.21 42.93
CA MET A 930 -19.38 24.00 42.27
C MET A 930 -19.24 23.63 40.80
N ILE A 931 -19.48 22.35 40.46
CA ILE A 931 -19.49 21.86 39.07
C ILE A 931 -20.74 22.40 38.36
N ASP A 932 -21.93 22.13 38.91
CA ASP A 932 -23.17 22.74 38.47
C ASP A 932 -24.17 22.86 39.63
N PRO A 933 -24.83 24.02 39.82
CA PRO A 933 -25.74 24.27 40.95
C PRO A 933 -26.92 23.30 41.09
N SER A 934 -27.28 22.58 40.03
CA SER A 934 -28.35 21.58 40.02
C SER A 934 -27.92 20.24 40.59
N LEU A 935 -26.63 19.93 40.62
CA LEU A 935 -26.11 18.61 40.97
C LEU A 935 -26.07 18.34 42.49
N ARG A 936 -26.21 17.07 42.86
CA ARG A 936 -26.17 16.55 44.23
C ARG A 936 -25.32 15.29 44.32
N CYS A 937 -24.71 15.09 45.48
CA CYS A 937 -23.82 13.97 45.71
C CYS A 937 -24.59 12.72 46.16
N VAL A 938 -24.45 11.62 45.42
CA VAL A 938 -25.07 10.34 45.74
C VAL A 938 -24.24 9.59 46.78
N ARG A 939 -24.79 9.40 47.97
CA ARG A 939 -24.02 8.84 49.10
C ARG A 939 -24.08 7.32 49.24
N ARG A 940 -25.01 6.64 48.55
CA ARG A 940 -25.26 5.19 48.66
C ARG A 940 -25.96 4.66 47.42
N GLY A 941 -25.66 3.42 47.05
CA GLY A 941 -26.27 2.73 45.91
C GLY A 941 -25.21 2.40 44.84
N PRO A 942 -25.62 1.95 43.66
CA PRO A 942 -24.71 1.64 42.55
C PRO A 942 -23.96 2.87 42.02
N ARG A 943 -24.49 4.08 42.25
CA ARG A 943 -23.90 5.37 41.83
C ARG A 943 -23.24 6.14 42.97
N ALA A 944 -22.73 5.43 43.98
CA ALA A 944 -22.28 6.06 45.21
C ALA A 944 -20.95 6.78 45.00
N GLY A 945 -20.95 8.11 45.10
CA GLY A 945 -19.79 8.96 44.85
C GLY A 945 -19.96 9.86 43.62
N GLU A 946 -21.02 9.70 42.84
CA GLU A 946 -21.32 10.53 41.67
C GLU A 946 -22.04 11.84 42.05
N CYS A 947 -21.78 12.91 41.28
CA CYS A 947 -22.62 14.09 41.21
C CYS A 947 -23.69 13.90 40.14
N VAL A 948 -24.96 13.89 40.57
CA VAL A 948 -26.11 13.64 39.68
C VAL A 948 -27.15 14.76 39.82
N PRO A 949 -27.97 15.05 38.79
CA PRO A 949 -29.03 16.06 38.86
C PRO A 949 -30.08 15.83 39.97
#